data_AF-A0A6A0I3L7-F1
#
_entry.id   AF-A0A6A0I3L7-F1
#
_cell.length_a   1.000
_cell.length_b   1.000
_cell.length_c   1.000
_cell.angle_alpha   90.00
_cell.angle_beta   90.00
_cell.angle_gamma   90.00
#
_symmetry.space_group_name_H-M   'P 1'
#
loop_
_entity.id
_entity.type
_entity.pdbx_description
1 polymer ?
#
loop_
_entity_poly.entity_id
_entity_poly.type
_entity_poly.pdbx_seq_one_letter_code
_entity_poly.pdbx_strand_id
1 'polypeptide(L)'
;MHRRSATQFDTIKVIEILKTVLGAICPGRCSCGFNKGHPHLLSLRPWKRRALRNKLRRISFLFALGISLPAAANSPRHYLTFEQISIEQGLSQSIVYCILQDQKGFLWFGTEDGLNKFDGYNFTILRHDPHQANSLSYNEIRAMYEDSSGALWIGTFFGGLNKYDPAKQRFTNYRNIPGNPQSLSHNNVRVIYEDKSGNLWIGTDDGLNKFDRTKEGFTRFQHDADTPNSLSDNVVNTIYQDRAGILWIGTNGGLNALLLGASDASSTFQHYRHDPGDRRSLSNDTVTAIYEARAGALWIGTQNGLNRLISAAGAQASHAFVRYQNDLRHSNSLSHNDIRALFEDKDGTLWIGTNGGGLNLLDRERKTFTRFQNNPHDPASISYNQIYVICEDRSGIIWLGTYGGGVNKVVNRQKPFALYQPDPNNPNSLPQEIVWALYEDENGILWIGTHGGGLTRFDHKKNQYTHFQHDPNNLNSLSNNIVRLIYPARGDPHILWIGTHGGGLNRFDLKSGKFTRYQHAPNDPTSISHNELRSIYQDLSGALWIGTNGGGLNKLSLNANEASSPKFTRYQHDPNNPTSLSNDFVRAIYEDPREAGQVLWIATQGGGLNKFDRQTEMFTHYRADANLPNSLNNDYILCLHADQTGLFWLGTWGGGLNKFDREKGVLAYYTIREGLPSNEIYGMLEDGSGNLWISSNHGLSRFNPAAEVFKNYSVEDGLQSNEFNGGAFFKSKNGEMFFGGIHGFNAFYPQNIKDNPHVPPVVITGFSKFNKDVRLETSITAAQQLKLSYKDYVFSFEFAALDFTAPMKNQYAYKMEGLDQDWIYTDAQRRFATFTTLAPGNYRFRVKGSNNDGLWNEIGASLAIAIHPPVWRTEWFQIFSALLLLGLIYFGFRQRVKHVRMKAELHAAHEAQMSIMPQDDPHIEGFDISGICLPANEVGGDFFDYLWLGEAQTKFGIVIGDVSGKAMQAAMTAVMASGMIYAKTDEGLPVKEVMTRLNRPMYSKIKRDMFTALCFIALDIKTKILTFTNAGLIEPLLKSGNAAIPLEAAGTTHPLGLVRDNVYQERTMQLKSGDVLILVTDGIIEEFNRAKEFYGENRLRKLIQAMNTAALSAQAIRNQIIAAVKRFSGMTAQDDDMTVIVIKVI
;
A
#
# COMPACT_ATOMS: atom_id res chain seq x y z
N MET A 1 16.05 -28.62 -40.76
CA MET A 1 17.07 -28.66 -41.83
C MET A 1 18.27 -27.82 -41.41
N HIS A 2 19.48 -28.35 -41.65
CA HIS A 2 20.84 -27.82 -41.47
C HIS A 2 21.05 -26.33 -41.83
N ARG A 3 22.05 -25.54 -41.37
CA ARG A 3 23.39 -25.72 -40.75
C ARG A 3 23.86 -24.32 -40.23
N ARG A 4 24.36 -24.20 -38.98
CA ARG A 4 25.76 -23.92 -38.53
C ARG A 4 26.50 -22.64 -39.02
N SER A 5 26.84 -21.74 -38.07
CA SER A 5 28.20 -21.37 -37.58
C SER A 5 28.10 -20.11 -36.68
N ALA A 6 28.27 -20.14 -35.35
CA ALA A 6 29.51 -20.23 -34.56
C ALA A 6 30.50 -19.06 -34.77
N THR A 7 30.63 -18.15 -33.78
CA THR A 7 31.88 -17.90 -33.02
C THR A 7 31.64 -17.05 -31.78
N GLN A 8 32.08 -17.61 -30.66
CA GLN A 8 32.27 -17.08 -29.30
C GLN A 8 33.57 -16.27 -29.27
N PHE A 9 33.69 -15.23 -28.44
CA PHE A 9 34.98 -14.89 -27.82
C PHE A 9 34.80 -14.26 -26.43
N ASP A 10 35.47 -14.90 -25.47
CA ASP A 10 35.56 -14.59 -24.06
C ASP A 10 36.74 -13.65 -23.75
N THR A 11 36.60 -13.02 -22.60
CA THR A 11 37.53 -12.11 -21.89
C THR A 11 38.76 -12.84 -21.33
N ILE A 12 39.95 -12.19 -21.26
CA ILE A 12 40.96 -12.30 -20.18
C ILE A 12 42.04 -11.19 -20.30
N LYS A 13 42.53 -10.75 -19.13
CA LYS A 13 43.45 -9.64 -18.80
C LYS A 13 44.95 -9.88 -19.10
N VAL A 14 45.74 -8.79 -19.14
CA VAL A 14 46.95 -8.45 -18.30
C VAL A 14 48.10 -7.76 -19.09
N ILE A 15 48.33 -6.47 -18.74
CA ILE A 15 49.58 -5.69 -18.44
C ILE A 15 50.89 -5.82 -19.29
N GLU A 16 51.46 -4.63 -19.56
CA GLU A 16 52.86 -4.23 -19.90
C GLU A 16 53.38 -4.30 -21.35
N ILE A 17 53.66 -3.12 -21.95
CA ILE A 17 55.01 -2.64 -22.31
C ILE A 17 54.94 -1.21 -22.91
N LEU A 18 55.86 -0.37 -22.46
CA LEU A 18 56.11 1.04 -22.78
C LEU A 18 57.14 1.19 -23.91
N LYS A 19 57.08 2.32 -24.64
CA LYS A 19 58.14 3.01 -25.44
C LYS A 19 58.50 2.47 -26.84
N THR A 20 58.19 3.25 -27.88
CA THR A 20 59.11 4.02 -28.77
C THR A 20 58.18 4.87 -29.68
N VAL A 21 58.35 6.17 -30.01
CA VAL A 21 59.50 6.88 -30.58
C VAL A 21 59.34 8.41 -30.33
N LEU A 22 60.36 9.02 -29.72
CA LEU A 22 60.72 10.44 -29.84
C LEU A 22 62.25 10.46 -29.93
N GLY A 23 62.79 11.10 -30.97
CA GLY A 23 64.23 11.26 -31.19
C GLY A 23 64.56 12.73 -31.40
N ALA A 24 65.51 13.24 -30.60
CA ALA A 24 66.01 14.61 -30.60
C ALA A 24 67.40 14.68 -31.27
N ILE A 25 67.75 15.81 -31.90
CA ILE A 25 69.14 16.27 -32.04
C ILE A 25 69.19 17.80 -31.93
N CYS A 26 70.06 18.29 -31.05
CA CYS A 26 70.59 19.67 -30.90
C CYS A 26 72.07 19.62 -31.37
N PRO A 27 72.77 20.73 -31.72
CA PRO A 27 73.46 21.54 -30.69
C PRO A 27 73.81 23.02 -31.05
N GLY A 28 74.19 23.86 -30.06
CA GLY A 28 75.17 24.95 -30.30
C GLY A 28 75.07 26.28 -29.51
N ARG A 29 75.84 26.36 -28.41
CA ARG A 29 76.37 27.46 -27.55
C ARG A 29 76.46 28.95 -27.99
N CYS A 30 76.33 29.81 -26.95
CA CYS A 30 77.08 31.03 -26.54
C CYS A 30 77.22 32.28 -27.44
N SER A 31 76.85 33.47 -26.92
CA SER A 31 77.76 34.59 -26.56
C SER A 31 77.04 35.94 -26.30
N CYS A 32 77.71 36.79 -25.53
CA CYS A 32 77.31 38.09 -24.96
C CYS A 32 77.37 39.28 -25.95
N GLY A 33 76.78 40.42 -25.57
CA GLY A 33 77.16 41.77 -26.06
C GLY A 33 75.97 42.73 -26.22
N PHE A 34 75.70 43.64 -25.28
CA PHE A 34 76.16 45.04 -25.22
C PHE A 34 75.61 46.02 -26.28
N ASN A 35 74.98 47.08 -25.74
CA ASN A 35 75.04 48.51 -26.08
C ASN A 35 74.09 49.18 -27.09
N LYS A 36 73.41 50.20 -26.52
CA LYS A 36 73.28 51.62 -26.93
C LYS A 36 72.32 52.03 -28.06
N GLY A 37 71.54 53.07 -27.75
CA GLY A 37 71.35 54.18 -28.69
C GLY A 37 69.97 54.84 -28.72
N HIS A 38 69.70 55.71 -27.75
CA HIS A 38 68.84 56.91 -27.85
C HIS A 38 69.21 57.84 -29.06
N PRO A 39 68.58 59.02 -29.32
CA PRO A 39 67.30 59.62 -28.87
C PRO A 39 66.56 60.43 -29.99
N HIS A 40 65.44 61.09 -29.66
CA HIS A 40 65.11 62.53 -29.89
C HIS A 40 63.58 62.73 -29.66
N LEU A 41 63.03 63.39 -28.63
CA LEU A 41 63.05 64.76 -28.04
C LEU A 41 62.26 65.85 -28.81
N LEU A 42 61.44 66.58 -28.02
CA LEU A 42 60.85 67.95 -28.17
C LEU A 42 59.42 68.03 -28.76
N SER A 43 58.47 68.87 -28.29
CA SER A 43 58.44 69.92 -27.25
C SER A 43 57.01 70.46 -27.00
N LEU A 44 56.67 70.69 -25.71
CA LEU A 44 56.03 71.85 -25.04
C LEU A 44 54.89 72.71 -25.69
N ARG A 45 53.69 72.71 -25.02
CA ARG A 45 52.73 73.76 -24.49
C ARG A 45 52.62 75.19 -25.14
N PRO A 46 51.70 76.15 -24.79
CA PRO A 46 50.55 76.22 -23.82
C PRO A 46 49.25 77.07 -24.19
N TRP A 47 48.20 77.00 -23.32
CA TRP A 47 47.18 78.04 -22.91
C TRP A 47 46.03 78.43 -23.89
N LYS A 48 44.76 78.77 -23.53
CA LYS A 48 44.10 79.47 -22.39
C LYS A 48 42.66 78.92 -22.10
N ARG A 49 42.16 79.20 -20.88
CA ARG A 49 40.82 78.90 -20.32
C ARG A 49 39.77 80.00 -20.60
N ARG A 50 38.48 79.64 -20.34
CA ARG A 50 37.24 80.44 -20.09
C ARG A 50 36.41 80.74 -21.36
N ALA A 51 35.07 80.65 -21.40
CA ALA A 51 34.04 80.50 -20.38
C ALA A 51 32.75 79.83 -20.93
N LEU A 52 31.96 79.36 -19.98
CA LEU A 52 30.60 78.82 -19.97
C LEU A 52 29.57 79.29 -21.03
N ARG A 53 28.72 78.31 -21.44
CA ARG A 53 27.29 78.40 -21.81
C ARG A 53 26.90 79.21 -23.06
N ASN A 54 26.55 78.51 -24.15
CA ASN A 54 25.15 78.21 -24.49
C ASN A 54 24.99 77.64 -25.92
N LYS A 55 24.12 76.64 -25.99
CA LYS A 55 23.20 76.28 -27.08
C LYS A 55 23.74 75.91 -28.48
N LEU A 56 23.27 74.72 -28.87
CA LEU A 56 22.88 74.24 -30.20
C LEU A 56 23.93 73.53 -31.08
N ARG A 57 23.46 72.38 -31.60
CA ARG A 57 23.99 71.47 -32.63
C ARG A 57 25.04 70.48 -32.13
N ARG A 58 24.70 69.20 -31.85
CA ARG A 58 24.09 68.17 -32.73
C ARG A 58 24.76 68.11 -34.10
N ILE A 59 25.27 66.91 -34.39
CA ILE A 59 25.67 66.33 -35.68
C ILE A 59 27.19 66.18 -35.87
N SER A 60 27.57 64.91 -36.06
CA SER A 60 28.82 64.38 -36.64
C SER A 60 30.04 64.16 -35.73
N PHE A 61 29.90 63.19 -34.81
CA PHE A 61 30.93 62.15 -34.60
C PHE A 61 30.20 60.81 -34.45
N LEU A 62 29.68 60.33 -35.58
CA LEU A 62 28.98 59.06 -35.75
C LEU A 62 29.66 58.39 -36.94
N PHE A 63 30.80 57.72 -36.72
CA PHE A 63 31.38 56.68 -37.59
C PHE A 63 32.72 56.24 -36.99
N ALA A 64 32.66 55.39 -35.95
CA ALA A 64 33.70 54.42 -35.56
C ALA A 64 33.42 53.94 -34.12
N LEU A 65 32.38 53.13 -33.93
CA LEU A 65 32.32 52.06 -32.91
C LEU A 65 31.07 51.21 -33.17
N GLY A 66 31.03 50.58 -34.35
CA GLY A 66 30.08 49.49 -34.63
C GLY A 66 30.63 48.19 -34.06
N ILE A 67 30.78 48.11 -32.75
CA ILE A 67 30.93 46.82 -32.07
C ILE A 67 29.50 46.40 -31.71
N SER A 68 29.07 45.31 -32.37
CA SER A 68 27.86 44.56 -32.08
C SER A 68 27.73 44.32 -30.58
N LEU A 69 26.91 45.13 -29.90
CA LEU A 69 26.28 44.72 -28.66
C LEU A 69 25.37 43.55 -29.05
N PRO A 70 25.58 42.31 -28.53
CA PRO A 70 24.55 41.32 -28.65
C PRO A 70 23.32 41.91 -27.99
N ALA A 71 22.24 42.07 -28.77
CA ALA A 71 20.94 42.33 -28.21
C ALA A 71 20.73 41.26 -27.14
N ALA A 72 20.67 41.66 -25.88
CA ALA A 72 20.24 40.79 -24.82
C ALA A 72 18.85 40.33 -25.25
N ALA A 73 18.76 39.11 -25.79
CA ALA A 73 17.52 38.38 -25.83
C ALA A 73 17.03 38.41 -24.39
N ASN A 74 15.90 39.08 -24.14
CA ASN A 74 15.12 38.78 -22.96
C ASN A 74 14.78 37.30 -23.11
N SER A 75 15.58 36.44 -22.50
CA SER A 75 15.18 35.07 -22.22
C SER A 75 13.78 35.16 -21.58
N PRO A 76 12.86 34.25 -21.92
CA PRO A 76 11.56 34.22 -21.27
C PRO A 76 11.80 34.33 -19.77
N ARG A 77 11.09 35.25 -19.09
CA ARG A 77 11.08 35.25 -17.62
C ARG A 77 10.72 33.82 -17.24
N HIS A 78 11.67 33.09 -16.67
CA HIS A 78 11.39 31.81 -16.04
C HIS A 78 10.48 32.13 -14.85
N TYR A 79 9.17 32.12 -15.10
CA TYR A 79 8.18 32.12 -14.05
C TYR A 79 8.30 30.74 -13.41
N LEU A 80 9.04 30.68 -12.29
CA LEU A 80 9.01 29.51 -11.43
C LEU A 80 7.55 29.32 -10.98
N THR A 81 7.01 28.14 -11.23
CA THR A 81 5.68 27.72 -10.79
C THR A 81 5.84 26.84 -9.55
N PHE A 82 5.08 27.16 -8.50
CA PHE A 82 5.17 26.50 -7.20
C PHE A 82 3.94 25.61 -7.00
N GLU A 83 4.16 24.31 -6.89
CA GLU A 83 3.13 23.36 -6.46
C GLU A 83 3.03 23.41 -4.93
N GLN A 84 1.82 23.64 -4.40
CA GLN A 84 1.59 23.80 -2.97
C GLN A 84 1.11 22.48 -2.35
N ILE A 85 1.78 22.03 -1.29
CA ILE A 85 1.47 20.81 -0.54
C ILE A 85 1.26 21.20 0.93
N SER A 86 0.03 21.05 1.40
CA SER A 86 -0.42 21.49 2.71
C SER A 86 -1.26 20.38 3.39
N ILE A 87 -2.06 20.75 4.38
CA ILE A 87 -2.88 19.86 5.22
C ILE A 87 -3.86 19.05 4.36
N GLU A 88 -4.38 19.65 3.29
CA GLU A 88 -5.29 19.04 2.34
C GLU A 88 -4.68 17.83 1.61
N GLN A 89 -3.35 17.80 1.47
CA GLN A 89 -2.59 16.68 0.90
C GLN A 89 -2.04 15.72 1.96
N GLY A 90 -2.35 15.94 3.24
CA GLY A 90 -2.02 15.04 4.35
C GLY A 90 -0.83 15.47 5.22
N LEU A 91 -0.24 16.65 4.97
CA LEU A 91 0.77 17.22 5.88
C LEU A 91 0.13 17.47 7.26
N SER A 92 0.82 17.15 8.35
CA SER A 92 0.22 17.26 9.69
C SER A 92 -0.12 18.69 10.10
N GLN A 93 0.68 19.68 9.67
CA GLN A 93 0.51 21.09 10.01
C GLN A 93 1.26 21.99 9.01
N SER A 94 0.80 23.24 8.82
CA SER A 94 1.23 24.12 7.73
C SER A 94 2.50 24.94 7.98
N ILE A 95 3.06 24.93 9.18
CA ILE A 95 4.35 25.55 9.51
C ILE A 95 5.44 24.49 9.42
N VAL A 96 6.33 24.65 8.44
CA VAL A 96 7.41 23.69 8.15
C VAL A 96 8.76 24.33 8.49
N TYR A 97 9.40 23.85 9.55
CA TYR A 97 10.67 24.42 10.04
C TYR A 97 11.90 23.83 9.37
N CYS A 98 11.87 22.53 9.03
CA CYS A 98 13.00 21.84 8.45
C CYS A 98 12.56 20.74 7.48
N ILE A 99 13.39 20.48 6.47
CA ILE A 99 13.17 19.48 5.41
C ILE A 99 14.47 18.71 5.23
N LEU A 100 14.36 17.39 5.08
CA LEU A 100 15.49 16.49 4.83
C LEU A 100 15.06 15.38 3.87
N GLN A 101 15.95 14.95 2.97
CA GLN A 101 15.78 13.67 2.27
C GLN A 101 16.72 12.62 2.88
N ASP A 102 16.18 11.50 3.34
CA ASP A 102 16.98 10.44 3.99
C ASP A 102 17.79 9.59 3.00
N GLN A 103 18.68 8.73 3.52
CA GLN A 103 19.51 7.85 2.70
C GLN A 103 18.70 6.89 1.82
N LYS A 104 17.50 6.50 2.26
CA LYS A 104 16.57 5.63 1.51
C LYS A 104 15.82 6.38 0.42
N GLY A 105 15.76 7.71 0.50
CA GLY A 105 15.15 8.60 -0.47
C GLY A 105 13.84 9.24 -0.02
N PHE A 106 13.33 8.96 1.19
CA PHE A 106 12.09 9.59 1.69
C PHE A 106 12.35 11.05 2.03
N LEU A 107 11.35 11.89 1.79
CA LEU A 107 11.36 13.26 2.29
C LEU A 107 10.76 13.29 3.69
N TRP A 108 11.38 14.10 4.55
CA TRP A 108 10.96 14.32 5.92
C TRP A 108 10.70 15.81 6.12
N PHE A 109 9.57 16.13 6.75
CA PHE A 109 9.16 17.50 7.07
C PHE A 109 8.92 17.62 8.57
N GLY A 110 9.69 18.49 9.22
CA GLY A 110 9.49 18.86 10.62
C GLY A 110 8.51 20.02 10.72
N THR A 111 7.38 19.80 11.38
CA THR A 111 6.30 20.78 11.51
C THR A 111 6.06 21.20 12.95
N GLU A 112 5.15 22.15 13.17
CA GLU A 112 4.72 22.53 14.53
C GLU A 112 3.95 21.40 15.24
N ASP A 113 3.28 20.52 14.49
CA ASP A 113 2.57 19.36 15.03
C ASP A 113 3.00 18.04 14.37
N GLY A 114 4.26 17.67 14.60
CA GLY A 114 4.77 16.33 14.32
C GLY A 114 5.80 16.25 13.21
N LEU A 115 6.39 15.05 13.10
CA LEU A 115 7.36 14.67 12.10
C LEU A 115 6.66 13.92 10.96
N ASN A 116 6.81 14.41 9.73
CA ASN A 116 6.10 13.91 8.56
C ASN A 116 7.07 13.22 7.62
N LYS A 117 6.87 11.93 7.36
CA LYS A 117 7.60 11.17 6.34
C LYS A 117 6.76 11.07 5.07
N PHE A 118 7.32 11.40 3.92
CA PHE A 118 6.63 11.44 2.64
C PHE A 118 7.29 10.52 1.62
N ASP A 119 6.47 9.69 0.97
CA ASP A 119 6.90 8.71 -0.04
C ASP A 119 6.57 9.13 -1.48
N GLY A 120 6.01 10.32 -1.66
CA GLY A 120 5.57 10.85 -2.96
C GLY A 120 4.07 10.78 -3.17
N TYR A 121 3.37 9.99 -2.34
CA TYR A 121 1.91 9.83 -2.41
C TYR A 121 1.25 10.11 -1.07
N ASN A 122 1.80 9.59 0.04
CA ASN A 122 1.20 9.69 1.36
C ASN A 122 2.19 10.22 2.41
N PHE A 123 1.64 10.85 3.44
CA PHE A 123 2.37 11.21 4.65
C PHE A 123 2.17 10.17 5.75
N THR A 124 3.27 9.73 6.36
CA THR A 124 3.27 9.02 7.65
C THR A 124 3.64 10.02 8.75
N ILE A 125 2.74 10.25 9.69
CA ILE A 125 2.91 11.26 10.75
C ILE A 125 3.36 10.58 12.05
N LEU A 126 4.46 11.05 12.63
CA LEU A 126 4.99 10.61 13.92
C LEU A 126 4.84 11.75 14.95
N ARG A 127 4.14 11.47 16.05
CA ARG A 127 3.84 12.43 17.13
C ARG A 127 4.32 11.92 18.50
N HIS A 128 4.33 12.82 19.47
CA HIS A 128 4.45 12.49 20.88
C HIS A 128 3.22 11.72 21.36
N ASP A 129 3.45 10.63 22.08
CA ASP A 129 2.43 9.87 22.79
C ASP A 129 2.85 9.75 24.26
N PRO A 130 2.12 10.37 25.21
CA PRO A 130 2.47 10.34 26.63
C PRO A 130 2.39 8.93 27.25
N HIS A 131 1.72 7.98 26.59
CA HIS A 131 1.64 6.59 27.04
C HIS A 131 2.71 5.68 26.41
N GLN A 132 3.52 6.20 25.48
CA GLN A 132 4.61 5.46 24.84
C GLN A 132 5.94 6.20 25.04
N ALA A 133 6.77 5.70 25.97
CA ALA A 133 8.08 6.30 26.29
C ALA A 133 9.04 6.41 25.08
N ASN A 134 8.87 5.54 24.08
CA ASN A 134 9.69 5.51 22.87
C ASN A 134 9.02 6.25 21.69
N SER A 135 8.06 7.13 21.97
CA SER A 135 7.53 8.09 21.02
C SER A 135 8.41 9.35 20.98
N LEU A 136 8.12 10.22 20.01
CA LEU A 136 8.75 11.53 19.89
C LEU A 136 8.57 12.33 21.19
N SER A 137 9.58 13.08 21.63
CA SER A 137 9.55 13.79 22.91
C SER A 137 8.59 14.97 22.98
N TYR A 138 8.29 15.59 21.83
CA TYR A 138 7.45 16.78 21.68
C TYR A 138 7.09 16.98 20.20
N ASN A 139 5.92 17.54 19.89
CA ASN A 139 5.43 17.59 18.50
C ASN A 139 6.10 18.67 17.64
N GLU A 140 6.51 19.78 18.22
CA GLU A 140 7.11 20.88 17.48
C GLU A 140 8.56 20.57 17.09
N ILE A 141 8.76 20.21 15.83
CA ILE A 141 10.05 19.83 15.26
C ILE A 141 10.76 21.06 14.73
N ARG A 142 11.93 21.39 15.29
CA ARG A 142 12.72 22.57 14.93
C ARG A 142 13.91 22.25 14.04
N ALA A 143 14.51 21.07 14.20
CA ALA A 143 15.69 20.66 13.46
C ALA A 143 15.66 19.18 13.12
N MET A 144 16.26 18.81 11.99
CA MET A 144 16.49 17.42 11.59
C MET A 144 17.87 17.27 10.97
N TYR A 145 18.50 16.13 11.22
CA TYR A 145 19.77 15.76 10.58
C TYR A 145 19.88 14.24 10.50
N GLU A 146 20.27 13.70 9.35
CA GLU A 146 20.67 12.29 9.25
C GLU A 146 22.19 12.21 9.28
N ASP A 147 22.71 11.48 10.27
CA ASP A 147 24.15 11.34 10.43
C ASP A 147 24.76 10.33 9.44
N SER A 148 26.09 10.30 9.40
CA SER A 148 26.89 9.42 8.56
C SER A 148 26.64 7.93 8.80
N SER A 149 26.04 7.55 9.93
CA SER A 149 25.63 6.18 10.24
C SER A 149 24.21 5.82 9.74
N GLY A 150 23.48 6.81 9.21
CA GLY A 150 22.08 6.68 8.79
C GLY A 150 21.07 6.82 9.93
N ALA A 151 21.50 7.33 11.10
CA ALA A 151 20.58 7.62 12.20
C ALA A 151 19.96 9.01 11.99
N LEU A 152 18.63 9.08 12.09
CA LEU A 152 17.90 10.33 11.99
C LEU A 152 17.78 10.98 13.37
N TRP A 153 18.25 12.22 13.49
CA TRP A 153 18.24 13.04 14.70
C TRP A 153 17.23 14.17 14.56
N ILE A 154 16.43 14.39 15.59
CA ILE A 154 15.30 15.32 15.59
C ILE A 154 15.37 16.23 16.81
N GLY A 155 15.51 17.53 16.56
CA GLY A 155 15.48 18.58 17.56
C GLY A 155 14.08 19.12 17.73
N THR A 156 13.63 19.28 18.98
CA THR A 156 12.29 19.78 19.30
C THR A 156 12.35 21.06 20.13
N PHE A 157 11.29 21.87 20.12
CA PHE A 157 11.25 23.16 20.81
C PHE A 157 11.30 23.05 22.35
N PHE A 158 10.77 21.96 22.94
CA PHE A 158 10.78 21.73 24.40
C PHE A 158 11.08 20.29 24.83
N GLY A 159 11.22 19.36 23.89
CA GLY A 159 11.41 17.95 24.19
C GLY A 159 12.87 17.48 24.20
N GLY A 160 13.81 18.35 23.83
CA GLY A 160 15.21 18.01 23.64
C GLY A 160 15.50 17.37 22.28
N LEU A 161 16.53 16.52 22.26
CA LEU A 161 17.02 15.81 21.08
C LEU A 161 16.45 14.39 21.05
N ASN A 162 16.02 13.92 19.88
CA ASN A 162 15.50 12.58 19.67
C ASN A 162 16.34 11.86 18.62
N LYS A 163 16.61 10.58 18.82
CA LYS A 163 17.22 9.70 17.83
C LYS A 163 16.19 8.69 17.36
N TYR A 164 15.89 8.67 16.06
CA TYR A 164 14.89 7.77 15.46
C TYR A 164 15.54 6.50 14.90
N ASP A 165 15.03 5.35 15.33
CA ASP A 165 15.34 4.03 14.75
C ASP A 165 14.29 3.70 13.67
N PRO A 166 14.64 3.75 12.38
CA PRO A 166 13.70 3.48 11.29
C PRO A 166 13.29 2.01 11.19
N ALA A 167 14.06 1.07 11.73
CA ALA A 167 13.72 -0.35 11.71
C ALA A 167 12.63 -0.65 12.75
N LYS A 168 12.75 -0.12 13.96
CA LYS A 168 11.78 -0.35 15.05
C LYS A 168 10.67 0.71 15.10
N GLN A 169 10.83 1.81 14.37
CA GLN A 169 9.98 3.00 14.41
C GLN A 169 9.83 3.55 15.84
N ARG A 170 10.97 3.73 16.53
CA ARG A 170 11.05 4.16 17.93
C ARG A 170 12.04 5.30 18.10
N PHE A 171 11.86 6.08 19.16
CA PHE A 171 12.73 7.20 19.51
C PHE A 171 13.48 6.94 20.82
N THR A 172 14.73 7.39 20.86
CA THR A 172 15.52 7.57 22.09
C THR A 172 15.65 9.06 22.37
N ASN A 173 15.29 9.48 23.59
CA ASN A 173 15.09 10.89 23.94
C ASN A 173 16.20 11.38 24.89
N TYR A 174 16.87 12.48 24.52
CA TYR A 174 17.93 13.13 25.29
C TYR A 174 17.47 14.53 25.72
N ARG A 175 17.44 14.77 27.04
CA ARG A 175 16.94 16.02 27.64
C ARG A 175 17.98 16.68 28.53
N ASN A 176 17.76 17.95 28.82
CA ASN A 176 18.42 18.65 29.91
C ASN A 176 17.98 18.06 31.24
N ILE A 177 18.95 17.65 32.05
CA ILE A 177 18.75 17.19 33.42
C ILE A 177 19.45 18.21 34.32
N PRO A 178 18.71 19.02 35.10
CA PRO A 178 19.29 20.00 36.00
C PRO A 178 20.35 19.36 36.92
N GLY A 179 21.51 20.01 37.04
CA GLY A 179 22.64 19.53 37.85
C GLY A 179 23.53 18.47 37.19
N ASN A 180 23.16 17.92 36.02
CA ASN A 180 24.00 16.98 35.27
C ASN A 180 24.70 17.69 34.09
N PRO A 181 26.01 18.01 34.17
CA PRO A 181 26.72 18.72 33.12
C PRO A 181 26.91 17.89 31.83
N GLN A 182 26.72 16.56 31.90
CA GLN A 182 26.80 15.65 30.74
C GLN A 182 25.46 15.47 30.02
N SER A 183 24.38 16.08 30.50
CA SER A 183 23.09 16.11 29.80
C SER A 183 23.04 17.27 28.80
N LEU A 184 22.01 17.36 27.96
CA LEU A 184 21.85 18.46 27.00
C LEU A 184 21.76 19.83 27.72
N SER A 185 22.35 20.91 27.19
CA SER A 185 22.33 22.21 27.89
C SER A 185 20.94 22.85 27.99
N HIS A 186 20.07 22.70 26.97
CA HIS A 186 18.67 23.14 27.02
C HIS A 186 17.76 22.23 26.17
N ASN A 187 16.46 22.17 26.49
CA ASN A 187 15.50 21.31 25.79
C ASN A 187 14.96 21.88 24.47
N ASN A 188 15.26 23.13 24.16
CA ASN A 188 14.98 23.73 22.85
C ASN A 188 16.17 23.52 21.93
N VAL A 189 16.05 22.57 21.01
CA VAL A 189 17.08 22.23 20.04
C VAL A 189 16.78 22.93 18.72
N ARG A 190 17.65 23.87 18.33
CA ARG A 190 17.45 24.73 17.14
C ARG A 190 18.14 24.22 15.89
N VAL A 191 19.27 23.54 16.03
CA VAL A 191 20.08 23.05 14.92
C VAL A 191 20.88 21.83 15.35
N ILE A 192 21.04 20.89 14.41
CA ILE A 192 21.85 19.69 14.56
C ILE A 192 22.77 19.63 13.34
N TYR A 193 24.05 19.33 13.56
CA TYR A 193 25.05 19.27 12.51
C TYR A 193 26.12 18.24 12.83
N GLU A 194 26.50 17.40 11.86
CA GLU A 194 27.67 16.52 11.98
C GLU A 194 28.87 17.13 11.24
N ASP A 195 30.00 17.28 11.93
CA ASP A 195 31.24 17.73 11.29
C ASP A 195 31.92 16.62 10.48
N LYS A 196 32.90 16.99 9.65
CA LYS A 196 33.68 16.04 8.83
C LYS A 196 34.45 14.98 9.63
N SER A 197 34.61 15.17 10.93
CA SER A 197 35.25 14.19 11.83
C SER A 197 34.24 13.24 12.48
N GLY A 198 32.94 13.38 12.17
CA GLY A 198 31.86 12.56 12.71
C GLY A 198 31.34 13.01 14.08
N ASN A 199 31.76 14.18 14.57
CA ASN A 199 31.21 14.72 15.82
C ASN A 199 29.85 15.35 15.54
N LEU A 200 28.88 15.02 16.39
CA LEU A 200 27.54 15.58 16.30
C LEU A 200 27.43 16.80 17.22
N TRP A 201 27.09 17.94 16.65
CA TRP A 201 26.94 19.24 17.30
C TRP A 201 25.46 19.64 17.36
N ILE A 202 25.04 20.12 18.54
CA ILE A 202 23.65 20.47 18.84
C ILE A 202 23.62 21.89 19.39
N GLY A 203 22.99 22.79 18.66
CA GLY A 203 22.72 24.16 19.08
C GLY A 203 21.40 24.26 19.83
N THR A 204 21.43 24.93 20.99
CA THR A 204 20.25 25.12 21.85
C THR A 204 20.08 26.59 22.25
N ASP A 205 19.03 26.91 23.02
CA ASP A 205 18.88 28.24 23.64
C ASP A 205 19.92 28.55 24.72
N ASP A 206 20.58 27.53 25.29
CA ASP A 206 21.55 27.71 26.38
C ASP A 206 22.92 27.09 26.06
N GLY A 207 23.37 27.28 24.82
CA GLY A 207 24.73 26.94 24.38
C GLY A 207 24.81 25.86 23.30
N LEU A 208 26.04 25.59 22.90
CA LEU A 208 26.45 24.58 21.93
C LEU A 208 26.84 23.28 22.65
N ASN A 209 26.39 22.14 22.15
CA ASN A 209 26.67 20.84 22.73
C ASN A 209 27.37 19.94 21.70
N LYS A 210 28.39 19.21 22.12
CA LYS A 210 29.02 18.15 21.34
C LYS A 210 28.63 16.80 21.94
N PHE A 211 28.00 15.94 21.14
CA PHE A 211 27.52 14.63 21.59
C PHE A 211 28.63 13.58 21.49
N ASP A 212 28.91 12.92 22.62
CA ASP A 212 29.81 11.78 22.72
C ASP A 212 29.03 10.50 22.43
N ARG A 213 29.23 9.94 21.23
CA ARG A 213 28.58 8.70 20.77
C ARG A 213 28.91 7.47 21.64
N THR A 214 30.03 7.47 22.37
CA THR A 214 30.46 6.33 23.19
C THR A 214 29.84 6.33 24.58
N LYS A 215 29.71 7.53 25.17
CA LYS A 215 29.13 7.71 26.51
C LYS A 215 27.66 8.07 26.49
N GLU A 216 27.12 8.38 25.32
CA GLU A 216 25.79 8.97 25.13
C GLU A 216 25.57 10.21 26.01
N GLY A 217 26.58 11.07 26.10
CA GLY A 217 26.58 12.31 26.89
C GLY A 217 27.00 13.53 26.07
N PHE A 218 26.96 14.71 26.69
CA PHE A 218 27.24 15.98 26.03
C PHE A 218 28.40 16.73 26.69
N THR A 219 29.25 17.34 25.87
CA THR A 219 30.17 18.40 26.29
C THR A 219 29.57 19.73 25.90
N ARG A 220 29.46 20.66 26.85
CA ARG A 220 28.76 21.95 26.68
C ARG A 220 29.75 23.09 26.47
N PHE A 221 29.42 24.00 25.56
CA PHE A 221 30.12 25.26 25.31
C PHE A 221 29.11 26.38 25.46
N GLN A 222 29.32 27.23 26.48
CA GLN A 222 28.41 28.32 26.84
C GLN A 222 29.17 29.65 26.82
N HIS A 223 28.42 30.74 26.73
CA HIS A 223 28.90 32.09 26.89
C HIS A 223 29.34 32.31 28.33
N ASP A 224 30.54 32.86 28.48
CA ASP A 224 31.12 33.28 29.75
C ASP A 224 31.66 34.70 29.57
N ALA A 225 31.09 35.65 30.31
CA ALA A 225 31.45 37.06 30.25
C ALA A 225 32.89 37.33 30.71
N ASP A 226 33.44 36.45 31.57
CA ASP A 226 34.80 36.57 32.10
C ASP A 226 35.84 35.91 31.17
N THR A 227 35.38 35.13 30.18
CA THR A 227 36.23 34.45 29.19
C THR A 227 35.94 34.98 27.78
N PRO A 228 36.72 35.97 27.27
CA PRO A 228 36.45 36.64 25.99
C PRO A 228 36.38 35.72 24.76
N ASN A 229 37.04 34.56 24.82
CA ASN A 229 37.07 33.57 23.74
C ASN A 229 36.08 32.41 23.97
N SER A 230 35.12 32.56 24.88
CA SER A 230 33.96 31.67 25.01
C SER A 230 32.95 31.92 23.89
N LEU A 231 31.82 31.21 23.85
CA LEU A 231 30.78 31.45 22.85
C LEU A 231 30.25 32.90 22.95
N SER A 232 29.97 33.58 21.83
CA SER A 232 29.57 35.00 21.88
C SER A 232 28.19 35.28 22.49
N ASP A 233 27.29 34.29 22.46
CA ASP A 233 25.94 34.27 23.04
C ASP A 233 25.43 32.82 23.11
N ASN A 234 24.59 32.50 24.09
CA ASN A 234 24.11 31.14 24.34
C ASN A 234 23.07 30.63 23.32
N VAL A 235 22.32 31.50 22.66
CA VAL A 235 21.29 31.10 21.71
C VAL A 235 21.95 30.75 20.38
N VAL A 236 22.10 29.45 20.11
CA VAL A 236 22.73 28.94 18.88
C VAL A 236 21.66 28.70 17.81
N ASN A 237 21.66 29.53 16.76
CA ASN A 237 20.65 29.46 15.70
C ASN A 237 21.05 28.53 14.55
N THR A 238 22.34 28.46 14.21
CA THR A 238 22.82 27.71 13.04
C THR A 238 24.27 27.28 13.22
N ILE A 239 24.64 26.14 12.60
CA ILE A 239 25.99 25.57 12.63
C ILE A 239 26.33 25.14 11.21
N TYR A 240 27.54 25.46 10.74
CA TYR A 240 28.01 25.06 9.41
C TYR A 240 29.52 24.87 9.41
N GLN A 241 30.03 23.78 8.85
CA GLN A 241 31.46 23.61 8.62
C GLN A 241 31.82 23.94 7.17
N ASP A 242 32.75 24.87 6.99
CA ASP A 242 33.24 25.22 5.65
C ASP A 242 34.20 24.16 5.06
N ARG A 243 34.56 24.33 3.79
CA ARG A 243 35.52 23.47 3.09
C ARG A 243 36.89 23.47 3.73
N ALA A 244 37.33 24.58 4.32
CA ALA A 244 38.59 24.69 5.05
C ALA A 244 38.59 23.94 6.41
N GLY A 245 37.41 23.52 6.87
CA GLY A 245 37.23 22.76 8.11
C GLY A 245 36.88 23.61 9.32
N ILE A 246 36.71 24.93 9.16
CA ILE A 246 36.29 25.82 10.24
C ILE A 246 34.81 25.58 10.52
N LEU A 247 34.49 25.32 11.78
CA LEU A 247 33.11 25.22 12.24
C LEU A 247 32.62 26.62 12.60
N TRP A 248 31.62 27.11 11.86
CA TRP A 248 30.99 28.40 12.03
C TRP A 248 29.69 28.24 12.82
N ILE A 249 29.50 29.09 13.84
CA ILE A 249 28.35 29.05 14.74
C ILE A 249 27.70 30.43 14.75
N GLY A 250 26.46 30.49 14.28
CA GLY A 250 25.66 31.71 14.34
C GLY A 250 24.84 31.77 15.62
N THR A 251 24.97 32.86 16.37
CA THR A 251 24.24 33.10 17.62
C THR A 251 23.48 34.43 17.56
N ASN A 252 22.81 34.82 18.65
CA ASN A 252 22.25 36.18 18.77
C ASN A 252 23.32 37.25 19.05
N GLY A 253 24.56 36.84 19.34
CA GLY A 253 25.70 37.73 19.63
C GLY A 253 26.75 37.75 18.53
N GLY A 254 26.41 37.34 17.31
CA GLY A 254 27.29 37.38 16.13
C GLY A 254 27.62 36.01 15.54
N LEU A 255 28.59 36.03 14.62
CA LEU A 255 29.16 34.83 14.01
C LEU A 255 30.40 34.41 14.81
N ASN A 256 30.54 33.12 15.10
CA ASN A 256 31.68 32.55 15.80
C ASN A 256 32.41 31.57 14.90
N ALA A 257 33.73 31.63 14.84
CA ALA A 257 34.57 30.57 14.30
C ALA A 257 35.15 29.77 15.46
N LEU A 258 34.83 28.47 15.52
CA LEU A 258 35.40 27.56 16.52
C LEU A 258 36.79 27.11 16.07
N LEU A 259 37.77 27.40 16.92
CA LEU A 259 39.14 26.93 16.81
C LEU A 259 39.31 25.79 17.82
N LEU A 260 39.30 24.55 17.31
CA LEU A 260 39.45 23.34 18.14
C LEU A 260 40.85 23.29 18.75
N GLY A 261 40.91 23.13 20.08
CA GLY A 261 42.17 22.92 20.81
C GLY A 261 42.56 21.44 20.89
N ALA A 262 43.64 21.12 21.62
CA ALA A 262 44.09 19.74 21.85
C ALA A 262 43.09 18.91 22.68
N SER A 263 42.22 19.59 23.44
CA SER A 263 41.06 19.03 24.14
C SER A 263 39.85 19.95 23.98
N ASP A 264 38.64 19.44 24.19
CA ASP A 264 37.41 20.24 24.10
C ASP A 264 37.48 21.48 25.02
N ALA A 265 38.04 21.35 26.23
CA ALA A 265 38.23 22.45 27.18
C ALA A 265 39.22 23.54 26.72
N SER A 266 40.09 23.24 25.76
CA SER A 266 41.06 24.20 25.19
C SER A 266 40.57 24.85 23.90
N SER A 267 39.33 24.57 23.48
CA SER A 267 38.77 25.16 22.27
C SER A 267 38.36 26.63 22.51
N THR A 268 38.61 27.48 21.53
CA THR A 268 38.37 28.93 21.62
C THR A 268 37.50 29.41 20.46
N PHE A 269 36.75 30.49 20.68
CA PHE A 269 35.88 31.10 19.67
C PHE A 269 36.41 32.47 19.25
N GLN A 270 36.50 32.69 17.94
CA GLN A 270 36.73 34.01 17.36
C GLN A 270 35.39 34.63 16.94
N HIS A 271 35.08 35.84 17.41
CA HIS A 271 33.78 36.49 17.17
C HIS A 271 33.84 37.52 16.03
N TYR A 272 32.74 37.60 15.29
CA TYR A 272 32.45 38.67 14.34
C TYR A 272 31.09 39.25 14.69
N ARG A 273 31.04 40.56 14.94
CA ARG A 273 29.85 41.29 15.40
C ARG A 273 29.49 42.42 14.43
N HIS A 274 28.29 42.96 14.59
CA HIS A 274 27.85 44.17 13.93
C HIS A 274 28.52 45.39 14.55
N ASP A 275 29.13 46.19 13.68
CA ASP A 275 29.60 47.53 13.99
C ASP A 275 28.90 48.51 13.03
N PRO A 276 28.03 49.42 13.54
CA PRO A 276 27.40 50.46 12.74
C PRO A 276 28.40 51.40 12.05
N GLY A 277 29.59 51.58 12.63
CA GLY A 277 30.68 52.43 12.12
C GLY A 277 31.52 51.77 11.02
N ASP A 278 31.61 50.44 10.98
CA ASP A 278 32.32 49.70 9.93
C ASP A 278 31.35 49.02 8.97
N ARG A 279 31.25 49.51 7.73
CA ARG A 279 30.42 48.89 6.67
C ARG A 279 30.88 47.48 6.26
N ARG A 280 32.06 47.06 6.71
CA ARG A 280 32.65 45.74 6.44
C ARG A 280 32.47 44.75 7.59
N SER A 281 31.77 45.10 8.67
CA SER A 281 31.36 44.13 9.71
C SER A 281 30.01 43.49 9.34
N LEU A 282 29.47 42.57 10.15
CA LEU A 282 28.15 41.97 9.90
C LEU A 282 27.05 43.04 9.83
N SER A 283 25.95 42.77 9.11
CA SER A 283 24.79 43.67 9.07
C SER A 283 23.93 43.66 10.34
N ASN A 284 24.03 42.61 11.16
CA ASN A 284 23.36 42.44 12.45
C ASN A 284 24.04 41.31 13.25
N ASP A 285 23.91 41.32 14.58
CA ASP A 285 24.47 40.27 15.45
C ASP A 285 23.68 38.97 15.43
N THR A 286 22.36 39.02 15.21
CA THR A 286 21.55 37.81 15.12
C THR A 286 21.79 37.10 13.81
N VAL A 287 22.66 36.09 13.83
CA VAL A 287 22.97 35.23 12.69
C VAL A 287 21.98 34.07 12.65
N THR A 288 21.28 33.92 11.54
CA THR A 288 20.17 32.97 11.37
C THR A 288 20.48 31.84 10.40
N ALA A 289 21.36 32.08 9.42
CA ALA A 289 21.73 31.09 8.41
C ALA A 289 23.19 31.27 7.97
N ILE A 290 23.89 30.17 7.71
CA ILE A 290 25.26 30.14 7.17
C ILE A 290 25.28 29.13 6.02
N TYR A 291 25.86 29.52 4.88
CA TYR A 291 25.98 28.65 3.72
C TYR A 291 27.23 28.97 2.90
N GLU A 292 28.04 27.97 2.56
CA GLU A 292 29.17 28.13 1.64
C GLU A 292 28.76 27.76 0.21
N ALA A 293 28.81 28.74 -0.69
CA ALA A 293 28.56 28.54 -2.10
C ALA A 293 29.68 27.73 -2.77
N ARG A 294 29.37 27.07 -3.89
CA ARG A 294 30.30 26.23 -4.68
C ARG A 294 31.56 26.95 -5.11
N ALA A 295 31.48 28.26 -5.32
CA ALA A 295 32.60 29.14 -5.62
C ALA A 295 33.52 29.45 -4.40
N GLY A 296 33.25 28.86 -3.22
CA GLY A 296 34.00 29.06 -1.98
C GLY A 296 33.62 30.32 -1.20
N ALA A 297 32.53 31.00 -1.58
CA ALA A 297 32.06 32.20 -0.89
C ALA A 297 31.13 31.81 0.27
N LEU A 298 31.49 32.21 1.50
CA LEU A 298 30.63 32.03 2.67
C LEU A 298 29.58 33.15 2.74
N TRP A 299 28.31 32.76 2.80
CA TRP A 299 27.15 33.64 2.92
C TRP A 299 26.54 33.51 4.30
N ILE A 300 26.17 34.64 4.89
CA ILE A 300 25.65 34.74 6.24
C ILE A 300 24.36 35.56 6.22
N GLY A 301 23.25 34.90 6.54
CA GLY A 301 21.96 35.53 6.75
C GLY A 301 21.87 36.07 8.17
N THR A 302 21.35 37.29 8.32
CA THR A 302 21.06 37.89 9.62
C THR A 302 19.65 38.46 9.63
N GLN A 303 19.18 38.92 10.79
CA GLN A 303 17.90 39.63 10.90
C GLN A 303 17.85 40.97 10.14
N ASN A 304 19.00 41.51 9.74
CA ASN A 304 19.05 42.79 9.03
C ASN A 304 19.89 42.75 7.73
N GLY A 305 19.92 41.63 7.03
CA GLY A 305 20.44 41.53 5.67
C GLY A 305 21.26 40.28 5.39
N LEU A 306 21.65 40.14 4.13
CA LEU A 306 22.55 39.09 3.66
C LEU A 306 23.99 39.61 3.64
N ASN A 307 24.93 38.81 4.13
CA ASN A 307 26.34 39.15 4.18
C ASN A 307 27.14 38.13 3.38
N ARG A 308 28.19 38.58 2.71
CA ARG A 308 29.18 37.71 2.07
C ARG A 308 30.54 37.95 2.68
N LEU A 309 31.17 36.90 3.18
CA LEU A 309 32.53 36.94 3.69
C LEU A 309 33.51 37.20 2.54
N ILE A 310 34.38 38.19 2.72
CA ILE A 310 35.59 38.42 1.94
C ILE A 310 36.74 37.94 2.82
N SER A 311 37.35 36.81 2.44
CA SER A 311 38.64 36.42 3.00
C SER A 311 39.74 37.20 2.29
N ALA A 312 40.59 37.91 3.05
CA ALA A 312 41.87 38.38 2.54
C ALA A 312 42.87 37.21 2.66
N ALA A 313 43.65 36.95 1.61
CA ALA A 313 44.54 35.80 1.57
C ALA A 313 45.57 35.83 2.72
N GLY A 314 45.51 34.84 3.63
CA GLY A 314 46.50 34.62 4.69
C GLY A 314 45.89 34.41 6.09
N ALA A 315 46.50 33.53 6.90
CA ALA A 315 46.04 33.07 8.21
C ALA A 315 45.96 34.14 9.33
N GLN A 316 46.21 35.41 9.02
CA GLN A 316 46.14 36.55 9.94
C GLN A 316 45.27 37.70 9.40
N ALA A 317 44.55 37.51 8.28
CA ALA A 317 43.82 38.60 7.67
C ALA A 317 42.47 38.84 8.36
N SER A 318 42.15 40.10 8.65
CA SER A 318 40.84 40.52 9.16
C SER A 318 39.75 40.17 8.15
N HIS A 319 38.82 39.30 8.53
CA HIS A 319 37.63 39.00 7.74
C HIS A 319 36.77 40.27 7.56
N ALA A 320 36.36 40.53 6.32
CA ALA A 320 35.48 41.64 5.96
C ALA A 320 34.20 41.11 5.31
N PHE A 321 33.11 41.86 5.39
CA PHE A 321 31.79 41.46 4.88
C PHE A 321 31.26 42.44 3.84
N VAL A 322 30.63 41.92 2.78
CA VAL A 322 29.76 42.70 1.89
C VAL A 322 28.32 42.51 2.31
N ARG A 323 27.60 43.61 2.56
CA ARG A 323 26.20 43.60 2.98
C ARG A 323 25.26 43.81 1.79
N TYR A 324 24.15 43.09 1.79
CA TYR A 324 23.03 43.23 0.88
C TYR A 324 21.77 43.41 1.72
N GLN A 325 21.06 44.50 1.51
CA GLN A 325 19.85 44.87 2.25
C GLN A 325 18.74 45.28 1.28
N ASN A 326 17.51 45.29 1.77
CA ASN A 326 16.35 45.80 1.08
C ASN A 326 16.47 47.31 0.88
N ASP A 327 16.21 47.74 -0.35
CA ASP A 327 16.05 49.13 -0.73
C ASP A 327 14.71 49.29 -1.45
N LEU A 328 13.77 49.94 -0.77
CA LEU A 328 12.42 50.19 -1.30
C LEU A 328 12.42 51.01 -2.61
N ARG A 329 13.51 51.70 -2.93
CA ARG A 329 13.65 52.48 -4.17
C ARG A 329 14.07 51.63 -5.36
N HIS A 330 14.57 50.42 -5.12
CA HIS A 330 15.07 49.52 -6.15
C HIS A 330 14.40 48.15 -6.03
N SER A 331 13.50 47.84 -6.98
CA SER A 331 12.79 46.54 -7.04
C SER A 331 13.71 45.33 -7.19
N ASN A 332 14.99 45.55 -7.52
CA ASN A 332 15.99 44.52 -7.77
C ASN A 332 16.96 44.34 -6.58
N SER A 333 16.73 44.99 -5.43
CA SER A 333 17.44 44.66 -4.18
C SER A 333 16.82 43.43 -3.51
N LEU A 334 17.37 42.99 -2.38
CA LEU A 334 16.74 41.98 -1.52
C LEU A 334 15.29 42.39 -1.16
N SER A 335 14.34 41.45 -1.08
CA SER A 335 12.92 41.76 -0.81
C SER A 335 12.61 42.08 0.65
N HIS A 336 13.38 41.53 1.60
CA HIS A 336 13.24 41.77 3.04
C HIS A 336 14.55 41.47 3.77
N ASN A 337 14.82 42.16 4.87
CA ASN A 337 16.13 42.08 5.54
C ASN A 337 16.31 40.87 6.47
N ASP A 338 15.24 40.37 7.08
CA ASP A 338 15.32 39.17 7.94
C ASP A 338 15.48 37.92 7.06
N ILE A 339 16.71 37.42 6.96
CA ILE A 339 17.07 36.21 6.21
C ILE A 339 16.87 34.99 7.10
N ARG A 340 16.27 33.92 6.57
CA ARG A 340 16.03 32.67 7.32
C ARG A 340 16.63 31.44 6.69
N ALA A 341 16.70 31.38 5.37
CA ALA A 341 17.25 30.23 4.66
C ALA A 341 18.17 30.67 3.53
N LEU A 342 19.25 29.93 3.35
CA LEU A 342 20.22 30.11 2.26
C LEU A 342 20.53 28.75 1.66
N PHE A 343 20.46 28.66 0.33
CA PHE A 343 20.72 27.42 -0.39
C PHE A 343 21.20 27.71 -1.81
N GLU A 344 22.19 26.98 -2.33
CA GLU A 344 22.59 27.04 -3.73
C GLU A 344 22.23 25.72 -4.44
N ASP A 345 21.44 25.82 -5.51
CA ASP A 345 21.03 24.65 -6.28
C ASP A 345 22.17 24.06 -7.14
N LYS A 346 21.88 22.91 -7.77
CA LYS A 346 22.83 22.26 -8.67
C LYS A 346 23.27 23.10 -9.86
N ASP A 347 22.52 24.12 -10.23
CA ASP A 347 22.78 25.00 -11.37
C ASP A 347 23.55 26.28 -10.95
N GLY A 348 23.78 26.49 -9.65
CA GLY A 348 24.57 27.58 -9.09
C GLY A 348 23.75 28.82 -8.71
N THR A 349 22.42 28.73 -8.73
CA THR A 349 21.54 29.81 -8.30
C THR A 349 21.49 29.86 -6.78
N LEU A 350 21.70 31.03 -6.18
CA LEU A 350 21.57 31.21 -4.74
C LEU A 350 20.14 31.63 -4.37
N TRP A 351 19.44 30.74 -3.68
CA TRP A 351 18.09 30.88 -3.15
C TRP A 351 18.14 31.44 -1.73
N ILE A 352 17.35 32.49 -1.48
CA ILE A 352 17.36 33.23 -0.23
C ILE A 352 15.92 33.36 0.27
N GLY A 353 15.61 32.59 1.31
CA GLY A 353 14.35 32.65 2.03
C GLY A 353 14.36 33.77 3.07
N THR A 354 13.31 34.60 3.06
CA THR A 354 13.18 35.71 4.01
C THR A 354 11.99 35.51 4.93
N ASN A 355 12.01 36.18 6.08
CA ASN A 355 10.88 36.24 7.00
C ASN A 355 9.94 37.38 6.62
N GLY A 356 9.12 37.19 5.57
CA GLY A 356 8.05 38.12 5.19
C GLY A 356 8.19 38.77 3.81
N GLY A 357 9.36 38.64 3.16
CA GLY A 357 9.60 39.12 1.79
C GLY A 357 9.50 38.06 0.70
N GLY A 358 9.15 36.82 1.06
CA GLY A 358 9.15 35.68 0.16
C GLY A 358 10.56 35.16 -0.15
N LEU A 359 10.72 34.69 -1.39
CA LEU A 359 11.94 34.09 -1.90
C LEU A 359 12.69 35.08 -2.81
N ASN A 360 14.02 35.07 -2.74
CA ASN A 360 14.89 35.84 -3.63
C ASN A 360 15.90 34.93 -4.32
N LEU A 361 16.17 35.19 -5.60
CA LEU A 361 17.26 34.59 -6.36
C LEU A 361 18.30 35.66 -6.69
N LEU A 362 19.57 35.41 -6.35
CA LEU A 362 20.65 36.35 -6.62
C LEU A 362 21.32 36.08 -7.97
N ASP A 363 21.25 37.05 -8.88
CA ASP A 363 22.16 37.16 -10.02
C ASP A 363 23.51 37.70 -9.52
N ARG A 364 24.51 36.82 -9.46
CA ARG A 364 25.83 37.13 -8.89
C ARG A 364 26.63 38.14 -9.71
N GLU A 365 26.44 38.16 -11.02
CA GLU A 365 27.16 39.06 -11.93
C GLU A 365 26.60 40.47 -11.83
N ARG A 366 25.27 40.59 -11.91
CA ARG A 366 24.58 41.89 -11.83
C ARG A 366 24.39 42.40 -10.42
N LYS A 367 24.54 41.53 -9.41
CA LYS A 367 24.26 41.80 -7.99
C LYS A 367 22.80 42.26 -7.77
N THR A 368 21.89 41.69 -8.55
CA THR A 368 20.45 41.98 -8.50
C THR A 368 19.67 40.76 -8.04
N PHE A 369 18.52 40.99 -7.44
CA PHE A 369 17.65 39.95 -6.90
C PHE A 369 16.35 39.87 -7.69
N THR A 370 15.99 38.66 -8.12
CA THR A 370 14.64 38.34 -8.59
C THR A 370 13.81 37.91 -7.39
N ARG A 371 12.63 38.49 -7.22
CA ARG A 371 11.77 38.28 -6.05
C ARG A 371 10.53 37.47 -6.41
N PHE A 372 10.17 36.52 -5.56
CA PHE A 372 8.93 35.75 -5.64
C PHE A 372 8.16 35.95 -4.33
N GLN A 373 6.92 36.39 -4.45
CA GLN A 373 6.03 36.70 -3.32
C GLN A 373 4.69 36.00 -3.52
N ASN A 374 4.01 35.72 -2.42
CA ASN A 374 2.67 35.15 -2.45
C ASN A 374 1.68 36.09 -3.14
N ASN A 375 0.91 35.53 -4.07
CA ASN A 375 -0.22 36.18 -4.68
C ASN A 375 -1.46 35.28 -4.48
N PRO A 376 -2.42 35.67 -3.61
CA PRO A 376 -3.60 34.86 -3.32
C PRO A 376 -4.49 34.55 -4.53
N HIS A 377 -4.35 35.30 -5.62
CA HIS A 377 -5.09 35.09 -6.87
C HIS A 377 -4.35 34.22 -7.88
N ASP A 378 -3.11 33.82 -7.58
CA ASP A 378 -2.27 32.97 -8.42
C ASP A 378 -1.86 31.71 -7.64
N PRO A 379 -2.49 30.56 -7.90
CA PRO A 379 -2.18 29.30 -7.22
C PRO A 379 -0.78 28.76 -7.57
N ALA A 380 -0.14 29.25 -8.64
CA ALA A 380 1.22 28.88 -9.00
C ALA A 380 2.29 29.77 -8.34
N SER A 381 1.88 30.78 -7.57
CA SER A 381 2.79 31.59 -6.73
C SER A 381 3.17 30.85 -5.44
N ILE A 382 4.20 31.31 -4.73
CA ILE A 382 4.55 30.75 -3.42
C ILE A 382 3.38 30.88 -2.44
N SER A 383 3.13 29.87 -1.62
CA SER A 383 1.97 29.84 -0.71
C SER A 383 2.07 30.85 0.46
N TYR A 384 3.27 31.26 0.85
CA TYR A 384 3.48 32.21 1.95
C TYR A 384 4.81 32.95 1.84
N ASN A 385 4.89 34.15 2.44
CA ASN A 385 6.07 35.03 2.32
C ASN A 385 7.16 34.81 3.38
N GLN A 386 6.92 33.95 4.36
CA GLN A 386 7.91 33.58 5.38
C GLN A 386 8.45 32.20 5.03
N ILE A 387 9.69 32.16 4.51
CA ILE A 387 10.35 30.94 4.05
C ILE A 387 11.38 30.52 5.10
N TYR A 388 11.17 29.39 5.77
CA TYR A 388 12.04 28.93 6.86
C TYR A 388 13.15 27.99 6.41
N VAL A 389 12.92 27.20 5.38
CA VAL A 389 13.88 26.21 4.92
C VAL A 389 13.77 26.01 3.42
N ILE A 390 14.92 25.77 2.80
CA ILE A 390 15.05 25.46 1.38
C ILE A 390 15.88 24.18 1.30
N CYS A 391 15.37 23.17 0.59
CA CYS A 391 16.04 21.89 0.41
C CYS A 391 15.95 21.47 -1.05
N GLU A 392 17.06 21.01 -1.64
CA GLU A 392 17.04 20.34 -2.94
C GLU A 392 17.13 18.84 -2.73
N ASP A 393 16.22 18.10 -3.34
CA ASP A 393 16.29 16.64 -3.32
C ASP A 393 17.31 16.08 -4.34
N ARG A 394 17.50 14.77 -4.31
CA ARG A 394 18.44 14.07 -5.21
C ARG A 394 18.09 14.23 -6.68
N SER A 395 16.79 14.32 -7.01
CA SER A 395 16.32 14.53 -8.38
C SER A 395 16.52 15.97 -8.87
N GLY A 396 16.68 16.92 -7.95
CA GLY A 396 16.91 18.35 -8.25
C GLY A 396 15.68 19.23 -8.09
N ILE A 397 14.65 18.74 -7.40
CA ILE A 397 13.46 19.52 -7.04
C ILE A 397 13.79 20.35 -5.80
N ILE A 398 13.36 21.61 -5.83
CA ILE A 398 13.50 22.53 -4.70
C ILE A 398 12.22 22.50 -3.87
N TRP A 399 12.39 22.33 -2.56
CA TRP A 399 11.35 22.26 -1.56
C TRP A 399 11.49 23.44 -0.59
N LEU A 400 10.44 24.23 -0.43
CA LEU A 400 10.39 25.40 0.44
C LEU A 400 9.41 25.13 1.59
N GLY A 401 9.90 25.14 2.83
CA GLY A 401 9.05 25.13 4.01
C GLY A 401 8.66 26.55 4.40
N THR A 402 7.38 26.77 4.67
CA THR A 402 6.83 28.11 4.95
C THR A 402 6.19 28.21 6.32
N TYR A 403 5.98 29.44 6.80
CA TYR A 403 5.14 29.70 7.97
C TYR A 403 3.67 29.78 7.56
N GLY A 404 2.96 28.67 7.56
CA GLY A 404 1.49 28.65 7.43
C GLY A 404 0.94 28.29 6.05
N GLY A 405 1.77 28.21 5.02
CA GLY A 405 1.38 27.76 3.67
C GLY A 405 1.86 26.35 3.31
N GLY A 406 2.34 25.57 4.29
CA GLY A 406 2.88 24.23 4.08
C GLY A 406 4.20 24.25 3.31
N VAL A 407 4.29 23.35 2.32
CA VAL A 407 5.47 23.13 1.48
C VAL A 407 5.20 23.64 0.07
N ASN A 408 6.14 24.37 -0.51
CA ASN A 408 6.13 24.65 -1.95
C ASN A 408 7.18 23.77 -2.64
N LYS A 409 6.78 23.12 -3.72
CA LYS A 409 7.62 22.28 -4.57
C LYS A 409 7.85 23.00 -5.89
N VAL A 410 9.11 23.14 -6.28
CA VAL A 410 9.53 23.72 -7.58
C VAL A 410 10.42 22.72 -8.30
N VAL A 411 10.04 22.42 -9.54
CA VAL A 411 10.89 21.65 -10.44
C VAL A 411 11.74 22.65 -11.22
N ASN A 412 12.99 22.87 -10.80
CA ASN A 412 13.89 23.85 -11.44
C ASN A 412 14.17 23.51 -12.92
N ARG A 413 14.00 22.24 -13.30
CA ARG A 413 14.21 21.69 -14.63
C ARG A 413 12.89 21.23 -15.27
N GLN A 414 11.83 22.04 -15.19
CA GLN A 414 10.63 21.76 -15.98
C GLN A 414 11.00 21.66 -17.45
N LYS A 415 10.33 20.74 -18.15
CA LYS A 415 10.45 20.67 -19.60
C LYS A 415 10.01 22.03 -20.16
N PRO A 416 10.80 22.66 -21.05
CA PRO A 416 10.58 24.04 -21.45
C PRO A 416 9.42 24.18 -22.47
N PHE A 417 8.22 23.78 -22.07
CA PHE A 417 6.97 24.07 -22.76
C PHE A 417 6.50 25.46 -22.33
N ALA A 418 6.91 26.50 -23.05
CA ALA A 418 6.48 27.86 -22.74
C ALA A 418 4.96 27.98 -22.96
N LEU A 419 4.24 28.49 -21.97
CA LEU A 419 2.77 28.58 -21.99
C LEU A 419 2.33 30.04 -22.19
N TYR A 420 1.46 30.27 -23.16
CA TYR A 420 0.85 31.57 -23.44
C TYR A 420 -0.65 31.47 -23.23
N GLN A 421 -1.17 32.28 -22.29
CA GLN A 421 -2.57 32.28 -21.87
C GLN A 421 -3.13 33.70 -21.79
N PRO A 422 -4.47 33.85 -21.81
CA PRO A 422 -5.12 35.11 -21.46
C PRO A 422 -4.78 35.55 -20.05
N ASP A 423 -4.57 36.84 -19.87
CA ASP A 423 -4.48 37.46 -18.55
C ASP A 423 -5.64 38.45 -18.41
N PRO A 424 -6.68 38.15 -17.62
CA PRO A 424 -7.84 39.01 -17.44
C PRO A 424 -7.50 40.41 -16.92
N ASN A 425 -6.34 40.56 -16.27
CA ASN A 425 -5.88 41.83 -15.71
C ASN A 425 -4.94 42.60 -16.65
N ASN A 426 -4.58 42.01 -17.79
CA ASN A 426 -3.66 42.61 -18.75
C ASN A 426 -4.25 42.57 -20.17
N PRO A 427 -4.72 43.72 -20.71
CA PRO A 427 -5.27 43.79 -22.07
C PRO A 427 -4.22 43.55 -23.17
N ASN A 428 -2.93 43.56 -22.82
CA ASN A 428 -1.83 43.17 -23.71
C ASN A 428 -1.46 41.69 -23.48
N SER A 429 -2.44 40.81 -23.65
CA SER A 429 -2.34 39.34 -23.53
C SER A 429 -3.22 38.67 -24.59
N LEU A 430 -3.33 37.34 -24.58
CA LEU A 430 -4.31 36.65 -25.43
C LEU A 430 -5.75 37.04 -25.05
N PRO A 431 -6.65 37.29 -26.02
CA PRO A 431 -8.00 37.76 -25.70
C PRO A 431 -8.95 36.62 -25.29
N GLN A 432 -8.63 35.38 -25.64
CA GLN A 432 -9.44 34.18 -25.43
C GLN A 432 -8.56 32.95 -25.26
N GLU A 433 -9.04 31.96 -24.50
CA GLU A 433 -8.29 30.75 -24.14
C GLU A 433 -8.18 29.78 -25.32
N ILE A 434 -9.27 29.56 -26.06
CA ILE A 434 -9.31 28.54 -27.11
C ILE A 434 -8.60 29.05 -28.37
N VAL A 435 -7.50 28.39 -28.73
CA VAL A 435 -6.69 28.66 -29.93
C VAL A 435 -6.99 27.64 -31.03
N TRP A 436 -7.23 28.11 -32.24
CA TRP A 436 -7.57 27.29 -33.42
C TRP A 436 -6.53 27.36 -34.55
N ALA A 437 -5.73 28.42 -34.62
CA ALA A 437 -4.74 28.58 -35.68
C ALA A 437 -3.50 29.32 -35.17
N LEU A 438 -2.33 28.90 -35.64
CA LEU A 438 -1.04 29.49 -35.32
C LEU A 438 -0.22 29.62 -36.61
N TYR A 439 0.42 30.77 -36.80
CA TYR A 439 1.32 31.01 -37.93
C TYR A 439 2.36 32.05 -37.55
N GLU A 440 3.64 31.76 -37.74
CA GLU A 440 4.70 32.76 -37.57
C GLU A 440 5.17 33.28 -38.94
N ASP A 441 5.19 34.60 -39.11
CA ASP A 441 5.69 35.23 -40.32
C ASP A 441 7.22 35.32 -40.39
N GLU A 442 7.74 35.76 -41.52
CA GLU A 442 9.19 35.83 -41.75
C GLU A 442 9.94 36.81 -40.82
N ASN A 443 9.22 37.73 -40.17
CA ASN A 443 9.79 38.68 -39.22
C ASN A 443 9.80 38.15 -37.78
N GLY A 444 9.24 36.96 -37.55
CA GLY A 444 9.04 36.36 -36.24
C GLY A 444 7.82 36.93 -35.50
N ILE A 445 6.80 37.41 -36.24
CA ILE A 445 5.52 37.82 -35.64
C ILE A 445 4.58 36.63 -35.67
N LEU A 446 4.00 36.32 -34.52
CA LEU A 446 3.04 35.23 -34.37
C LEU A 446 1.62 35.73 -34.61
N TRP A 447 0.90 35.06 -35.50
CA TRP A 447 -0.50 35.28 -35.81
C TRP A 447 -1.34 34.14 -35.24
N ILE A 448 -2.35 34.49 -34.46
CA ILE A 448 -3.08 33.56 -33.60
C ILE A 448 -4.58 33.70 -33.87
N GLY A 449 -5.22 32.62 -34.27
CA GLY A 449 -6.66 32.53 -34.47
C GLY A 449 -7.32 31.94 -33.23
N THR A 450 -8.33 32.63 -32.70
CA THR A 450 -8.99 32.23 -31.44
C THR A 450 -10.47 31.93 -31.64
N HIS A 451 -11.09 31.26 -30.66
CA HIS A 451 -12.52 31.04 -30.63
C HIS A 451 -13.24 32.28 -30.07
N GLY A 452 -13.72 33.15 -30.94
CA GLY A 452 -14.52 34.32 -30.54
C GLY A 452 -13.69 35.57 -30.19
N GLY A 453 -12.37 35.47 -30.06
CA GLY A 453 -11.46 36.61 -29.84
C GLY A 453 -10.95 37.26 -31.12
N GLY A 454 -11.19 36.64 -32.28
CA GLY A 454 -10.71 37.11 -33.59
C GLY A 454 -9.29 36.67 -33.91
N LEU A 455 -8.63 37.44 -34.79
CA LEU A 455 -7.23 37.28 -35.18
C LEU A 455 -6.35 38.14 -34.27
N THR A 456 -5.32 37.56 -33.68
CA THR A 456 -4.36 38.27 -32.82
C THR A 456 -2.98 38.25 -33.44
N ARG A 457 -2.32 39.42 -33.47
CA ARG A 457 -0.92 39.60 -33.83
C ARG A 457 -0.10 39.75 -32.56
N PHE A 458 0.93 38.93 -32.39
CA PHE A 458 1.84 38.96 -31.25
C PHE A 458 3.28 39.20 -31.72
N ASP A 459 3.85 40.34 -31.34
CA ASP A 459 5.25 40.69 -31.56
C ASP A 459 6.07 40.26 -30.34
N HIS A 460 6.72 39.10 -30.43
CA HIS A 460 7.47 38.53 -29.31
C HIS A 460 8.65 39.43 -28.87
N LYS A 461 9.25 40.20 -29.78
CA LYS A 461 10.39 41.09 -29.47
C LYS A 461 9.96 42.31 -28.68
N LYS A 462 8.77 42.84 -28.97
CA LYS A 462 8.19 44.01 -28.27
C LYS A 462 7.27 43.64 -27.12
N ASN A 463 6.95 42.34 -26.98
CA ASN A 463 5.93 41.84 -26.08
C ASN A 463 4.59 42.59 -26.25
N GLN A 464 4.12 42.70 -27.49
CA GLN A 464 2.94 43.50 -27.85
C GLN A 464 1.90 42.67 -28.60
N TYR A 465 0.66 42.71 -28.13
CA TYR A 465 -0.51 42.09 -28.74
C TYR A 465 -1.35 43.14 -29.49
N THR A 466 -1.96 42.72 -30.60
CA THR A 466 -2.92 43.53 -31.36
C THR A 466 -4.03 42.64 -31.85
N HIS A 467 -5.28 43.00 -31.56
CA HIS A 467 -6.45 42.18 -31.84
C HIS A 467 -7.28 42.75 -33.00
N PHE A 468 -7.68 41.87 -33.92
CA PHE A 468 -8.54 42.18 -35.06
C PHE A 468 -9.84 41.40 -34.93
N GLN A 469 -10.94 42.12 -34.76
CA GLN A 469 -12.27 41.55 -34.51
C GLN A 469 -13.25 41.92 -35.62
N HIS A 470 -14.35 41.18 -35.67
CA HIS A 470 -15.51 41.44 -36.50
C HIS A 470 -16.25 42.67 -36.01
N ASP A 471 -16.39 43.65 -36.90
CA ASP A 471 -17.26 44.79 -36.74
C ASP A 471 -18.34 44.72 -37.84
N PRO A 472 -19.63 44.56 -37.47
CA PRO A 472 -20.73 44.49 -38.43
C PRO A 472 -20.92 45.79 -39.23
N ASN A 473 -20.45 46.93 -38.71
CA ASN A 473 -20.57 48.24 -39.36
C ASN A 473 -19.37 48.58 -40.26
N ASN A 474 -18.30 47.79 -40.21
CA ASN A 474 -17.10 47.99 -41.01
C ASN A 474 -16.84 46.79 -41.91
N LEU A 475 -17.19 46.90 -43.20
CA LEU A 475 -16.97 45.86 -44.21
C LEU A 475 -15.48 45.49 -44.42
N ASN A 476 -14.55 46.36 -43.99
CA ASN A 476 -13.11 46.11 -44.06
C ASN A 476 -12.54 45.47 -42.79
N SER A 477 -13.38 45.08 -41.81
CA SER A 477 -12.97 44.30 -40.64
C SER A 477 -13.12 42.80 -40.90
N LEU A 478 -12.64 41.96 -39.98
CA LEU A 478 -12.78 40.50 -40.05
C LEU A 478 -14.26 40.08 -40.22
N SER A 479 -14.57 39.03 -40.97
CA SER A 479 -15.96 38.61 -41.21
C SER A 479 -16.62 37.86 -40.04
N ASN A 480 -15.84 37.23 -39.16
CA ASN A 480 -16.32 36.51 -37.98
C ASN A 480 -15.15 36.32 -36.97
N ASN A 481 -15.44 36.35 -35.67
CA ASN A 481 -14.43 36.24 -34.61
C ASN A 481 -13.92 34.82 -34.33
N ILE A 482 -14.51 33.78 -34.91
CA ILE A 482 -14.01 32.41 -34.80
C ILE A 482 -13.05 32.15 -35.95
N VAL A 483 -11.76 32.45 -35.74
CA VAL A 483 -10.71 32.26 -36.74
C VAL A 483 -10.17 30.84 -36.66
N ARG A 484 -10.38 30.05 -37.72
CA ARG A 484 -10.00 28.63 -37.80
C ARG A 484 -8.69 28.39 -38.54
N LEU A 485 -8.30 29.29 -39.45
CA LEU A 485 -7.17 29.09 -40.34
C LEU A 485 -6.46 30.41 -40.58
N ILE A 486 -5.12 30.34 -40.64
CA ILE A 486 -4.25 31.43 -41.06
C ILE A 486 -3.29 30.82 -42.07
N TYR A 487 -3.26 31.35 -43.28
CA TYR A 487 -2.42 30.85 -44.35
C TYR A 487 -1.73 32.02 -45.08
N PRO A 488 -0.39 32.04 -45.18
CA PRO A 488 0.31 33.12 -45.89
C PRO A 488 0.10 33.01 -47.40
N ALA A 489 -0.10 34.14 -48.07
CA ALA A 489 -0.13 34.15 -49.53
C ALA A 489 1.27 33.84 -50.09
N ARG A 490 1.33 32.88 -51.00
CA ARG A 490 2.54 32.52 -51.72
C ARG A 490 2.92 33.66 -52.66
N GLY A 491 4.14 34.17 -52.52
CA GLY A 491 4.68 35.23 -53.36
C GLY A 491 4.36 36.67 -52.92
N ASP A 492 3.51 36.86 -51.90
CA ASP A 492 3.26 38.18 -51.29
C ASP A 492 3.27 38.08 -49.75
N PRO A 493 4.37 38.44 -49.07
CA PRO A 493 4.49 38.35 -47.62
C PRO A 493 3.58 39.33 -46.88
N HIS A 494 2.90 40.23 -47.60
CA HIS A 494 1.99 41.21 -47.01
C HIS A 494 0.53 40.75 -46.99
N ILE A 495 0.22 39.56 -47.48
CA ILE A 495 -1.16 39.06 -47.53
C ILE A 495 -1.29 37.77 -46.71
N LEU A 496 -2.30 37.73 -45.84
CA LEU A 496 -2.73 36.53 -45.14
C LEU A 496 -4.15 36.15 -45.56
N TRP A 497 -4.37 34.86 -45.80
CA TRP A 497 -5.70 34.27 -45.97
C TRP A 497 -6.20 33.77 -44.62
N ILE A 498 -7.35 34.26 -44.18
CA ILE A 498 -7.95 33.96 -42.88
C ILE A 498 -9.26 33.22 -43.11
N GLY A 499 -9.30 31.96 -42.72
CA GLY A 499 -10.51 31.14 -42.75
C GLY A 499 -11.26 31.22 -41.42
N THR A 500 -12.56 31.46 -41.48
CA THR A 500 -13.40 31.57 -40.27
C THR A 500 -14.43 30.46 -40.19
N HIS A 501 -14.97 30.25 -38.99
CA HIS A 501 -16.16 29.41 -38.78
C HIS A 501 -17.41 30.30 -38.88
N GLY A 502 -18.12 30.22 -40.00
CA GLY A 502 -19.37 30.95 -40.23
C GLY A 502 -19.23 32.29 -40.95
N GLY A 503 -18.00 32.79 -41.17
CA GLY A 503 -17.74 34.06 -41.88
C GLY A 503 -17.07 33.90 -43.25
N GLY A 504 -16.80 32.69 -43.73
CA GLY A 504 -16.13 32.47 -45.01
C GLY A 504 -14.63 32.76 -44.99
N LEU A 505 -14.09 33.10 -46.16
CA LEU A 505 -12.68 33.42 -46.39
C LEU A 505 -12.45 34.94 -46.28
N ASN A 506 -11.35 35.35 -45.64
CA ASN A 506 -10.91 36.74 -45.64
C ASN A 506 -9.51 36.85 -46.23
N ARG A 507 -9.27 37.88 -47.05
CA ARG A 507 -7.94 38.32 -47.47
C ARG A 507 -7.54 39.51 -46.61
N PHE A 508 -6.48 39.37 -45.82
CA PHE A 508 -5.99 40.41 -44.94
C PHE A 508 -4.70 41.03 -45.50
N ASP A 509 -4.73 42.34 -45.70
CA ASP A 509 -3.57 43.11 -46.17
C ASP A 509 -2.84 43.73 -44.98
N LEU A 510 -1.61 43.24 -44.75
CA LEU A 510 -0.77 43.62 -43.62
C LEU A 510 -0.29 45.09 -43.68
N LYS A 511 -0.28 45.72 -44.86
CA LYS A 511 0.15 47.12 -45.02
C LYS A 511 -0.99 48.08 -44.66
N SER A 512 -2.18 47.79 -45.17
CA SER A 512 -3.36 48.66 -44.97
C SER A 512 -4.17 48.32 -43.73
N GLY A 513 -4.01 47.11 -43.18
CA GLY A 513 -4.81 46.59 -42.07
C GLY A 513 -6.26 46.29 -42.46
N LYS A 514 -6.57 46.16 -43.76
CA LYS A 514 -7.94 45.94 -44.26
C LYS A 514 -8.19 44.48 -44.62
N PHE A 515 -9.42 44.04 -44.37
CA PHE A 515 -9.93 42.73 -44.76
C PHE A 515 -10.83 42.84 -46.00
N THR A 516 -10.69 41.90 -46.92
CA THR A 516 -11.65 41.65 -48.01
C THR A 516 -12.33 40.30 -47.76
N ARG A 517 -13.66 40.27 -47.75
CA ARG A 517 -14.47 39.11 -47.33
C ARG A 517 -15.03 38.36 -48.54
N TYR A 518 -14.98 37.03 -48.52
CA TYR A 518 -15.61 36.15 -49.50
C TYR A 518 -16.52 35.17 -48.76
N GLN A 519 -17.84 35.37 -48.92
CA GLN A 519 -18.87 34.63 -48.20
C GLN A 519 -19.77 33.84 -49.16
N HIS A 520 -20.34 32.75 -48.66
CA HIS A 520 -21.27 31.91 -49.39
C HIS A 520 -22.54 32.69 -49.73
N ALA A 521 -22.91 32.70 -51.00
CA ALA A 521 -24.16 33.22 -51.51
C ALA A 521 -24.96 32.04 -52.10
N PRO A 522 -26.09 31.61 -51.46
CA PRO A 522 -26.84 30.42 -51.86
C PRO A 522 -27.29 30.41 -53.33
N ASN A 523 -27.58 31.59 -53.89
CA ASN A 523 -28.07 31.75 -55.26
C ASN A 523 -26.96 31.98 -56.30
N ASP A 524 -25.69 32.05 -55.87
CA ASP A 524 -24.55 32.24 -56.76
C ASP A 524 -23.64 30.99 -56.71
N PRO A 525 -23.68 30.13 -57.74
CA PRO A 525 -22.84 28.92 -57.80
C PRO A 525 -21.34 29.24 -57.93
N THR A 526 -20.99 30.50 -58.26
CA THR A 526 -19.60 30.97 -58.37
C THR A 526 -19.08 31.61 -57.09
N SER A 527 -19.88 31.70 -56.02
CA SER A 527 -19.40 32.06 -54.67
C SER A 527 -18.77 30.84 -53.97
N ILE A 528 -18.10 31.03 -52.83
CA ILE A 528 -17.60 29.90 -52.02
C ILE A 528 -18.78 29.00 -51.60
N SER A 529 -18.59 27.67 -51.56
CA SER A 529 -19.68 26.72 -51.30
C SER A 529 -20.22 26.72 -49.87
N HIS A 530 -19.43 27.16 -48.89
CA HIS A 530 -19.82 27.18 -47.49
C HIS A 530 -18.99 28.20 -46.69
N ASN A 531 -19.55 28.73 -45.59
CA ASN A 531 -18.89 29.75 -44.75
C ASN A 531 -18.03 29.19 -43.62
N GLU A 532 -18.00 27.88 -43.44
CA GLU A 532 -17.12 27.22 -42.47
C GLU A 532 -15.94 26.58 -43.16
N LEU A 533 -14.76 27.17 -42.96
CA LEU A 533 -13.53 26.71 -43.59
C LEU A 533 -12.75 25.79 -42.63
N ARG A 534 -12.03 24.82 -43.20
CA ARG A 534 -11.22 23.83 -42.46
C ARG A 534 -9.83 23.59 -43.03
N SER A 535 -9.57 23.92 -44.29
CA SER A 535 -8.22 23.98 -44.85
C SER A 535 -8.11 25.03 -45.94
N ILE A 536 -6.92 25.61 -46.07
CA ILE A 536 -6.53 26.53 -47.14
C ILE A 536 -5.16 26.07 -47.64
N TYR A 537 -4.99 26.02 -48.95
CA TYR A 537 -3.72 25.72 -49.60
C TYR A 537 -3.57 26.57 -50.86
N GLN A 538 -2.40 27.16 -51.10
CA GLN A 538 -2.12 27.87 -52.35
C GLN A 538 -1.09 27.10 -53.17
N ASP A 539 -1.49 26.70 -54.37
CA ASP A 539 -0.63 25.92 -55.25
C ASP A 539 0.45 26.77 -55.95
N LEU A 540 1.34 26.11 -56.69
CA LEU A 540 2.41 26.78 -57.45
C LEU A 540 1.90 27.73 -58.54
N SER A 541 0.69 27.53 -59.07
CA SER A 541 0.08 28.41 -60.07
C SER A 541 -0.54 29.68 -59.47
N GLY A 542 -0.61 29.76 -58.14
CA GLY A 542 -1.23 30.86 -57.41
C GLY A 542 -2.72 30.65 -57.14
N ALA A 543 -3.31 29.53 -57.56
CA ALA A 543 -4.69 29.20 -57.25
C ALA A 543 -4.84 28.78 -55.78
N LEU A 544 -5.90 29.26 -55.15
CA LEU A 544 -6.23 28.96 -53.76
C LEU A 544 -7.24 27.82 -53.70
N TRP A 545 -6.91 26.78 -52.95
CA TRP A 545 -7.76 25.63 -52.68
C TRP A 545 -8.28 25.71 -51.25
N ILE A 546 -9.60 25.61 -51.10
CA ILE A 546 -10.28 25.80 -49.82
C ILE A 546 -11.17 24.60 -49.53
N GLY A 547 -10.85 23.90 -48.44
CA GLY A 547 -11.68 22.85 -47.90
C GLY A 547 -12.72 23.42 -46.93
N THR A 548 -13.97 23.02 -47.11
CA THR A 548 -15.09 23.49 -46.28
C THR A 548 -15.68 22.39 -45.43
N ASN A 549 -16.42 22.77 -44.39
CA ASN A 549 -17.16 21.85 -43.54
C ASN A 549 -18.54 21.54 -44.13
N GLY A 550 -18.60 20.67 -45.15
CA GLY A 550 -19.87 20.20 -45.73
C GLY A 550 -20.23 20.82 -47.09
N GLY A 551 -19.37 21.67 -47.66
CA GLY A 551 -19.52 22.19 -49.03
C GLY A 551 -18.46 21.69 -50.01
N GLY A 552 -17.65 20.70 -49.64
CA GLY A 552 -16.59 20.14 -50.48
C GLY A 552 -15.36 21.03 -50.62
N LEU A 553 -14.65 20.84 -51.74
CA LEU A 553 -13.44 21.55 -52.11
C LEU A 553 -13.76 22.72 -53.04
N ASN A 554 -13.17 23.88 -52.81
CA ASN A 554 -13.32 25.07 -53.65
C ASN A 554 -11.97 25.47 -54.24
N LYS A 555 -11.95 25.92 -55.48
CA LYS A 555 -10.78 26.50 -56.15
C LYS A 555 -11.09 27.95 -56.51
N LEU A 556 -10.18 28.85 -56.13
CA LEU A 556 -10.20 30.26 -56.51
C LEU A 556 -8.96 30.57 -57.35
N SER A 557 -9.16 30.97 -58.60
CA SER A 557 -8.08 31.44 -59.47
C SER A 557 -7.93 32.95 -59.32
N LEU A 558 -6.76 33.42 -58.92
CA LEU A 558 -6.49 34.84 -58.71
C LEU A 558 -5.82 35.44 -59.95
N ASN A 559 -6.60 35.64 -61.02
CA ASN A 559 -6.11 36.32 -62.21
C ASN A 559 -6.29 37.85 -62.07
N ALA A 560 -5.30 38.64 -62.53
CA ALA A 560 -5.32 40.11 -62.44
C ALA A 560 -6.55 40.75 -63.12
N ASN A 561 -7.16 40.07 -64.10
CA ASN A 561 -8.35 40.52 -64.82
C ASN A 561 -9.69 40.20 -64.13
N GLU A 562 -9.70 39.35 -63.09
CA GLU A 562 -10.90 38.92 -62.35
C GLU A 562 -10.97 39.54 -60.93
N ALA A 563 -10.07 40.48 -60.62
CA ALA A 563 -9.89 41.07 -59.29
C ALA A 563 -11.13 41.79 -58.73
N SER A 564 -12.09 42.17 -59.59
CA SER A 564 -13.33 42.87 -59.20
C SER A 564 -14.41 41.93 -58.64
N SER A 565 -14.39 40.64 -59.01
CA SER A 565 -15.42 39.65 -58.64
C SER A 565 -14.87 38.22 -58.80
N PRO A 566 -14.11 37.72 -57.81
CA PRO A 566 -13.49 36.39 -57.88
C PRO A 566 -14.54 35.27 -57.94
N LYS A 567 -14.33 34.31 -58.85
CA LYS A 567 -15.19 33.15 -59.03
C LYS A 567 -14.56 31.89 -58.44
N PHE A 568 -15.37 31.11 -57.75
CA PHE A 568 -15.02 29.82 -57.18
C PHE A 568 -15.53 28.67 -58.05
N THR A 569 -14.67 27.69 -58.31
CA THR A 569 -15.06 26.38 -58.83
C THR A 569 -15.25 25.43 -57.65
N ARG A 570 -16.37 24.70 -57.60
CA ARG A 570 -16.74 23.81 -56.50
C ARG A 570 -16.62 22.35 -56.94
N TYR A 571 -16.01 21.51 -56.11
CA TYR A 571 -15.94 20.06 -56.25
C TYR A 571 -16.62 19.44 -55.03
N GLN A 572 -17.76 18.79 -55.26
CA GLN A 572 -18.59 18.21 -54.20
C GLN A 572 -18.75 16.71 -54.39
N HIS A 573 -19.14 16.03 -53.31
CA HIS A 573 -19.46 14.62 -53.33
C HIS A 573 -20.73 14.36 -54.14
N ASP A 574 -20.64 13.44 -55.10
CA ASP A 574 -21.79 12.91 -55.83
C ASP A 574 -21.83 11.39 -55.63
N PRO A 575 -22.86 10.85 -54.94
CA PRO A 575 -22.96 9.42 -54.67
C PRO A 575 -23.12 8.58 -55.95
N ASN A 576 -23.50 9.18 -57.08
CA ASN A 576 -23.63 8.49 -58.37
C ASN A 576 -22.35 8.56 -59.22
N ASN A 577 -21.34 9.33 -58.79
CA ASN A 577 -20.09 9.49 -59.51
C ASN A 577 -18.90 9.03 -58.64
N PRO A 578 -18.34 7.82 -58.89
CA PRO A 578 -17.25 7.27 -58.08
C PRO A 578 -15.95 8.06 -58.22
N THR A 579 -15.80 8.90 -59.24
CA THR A 579 -14.63 9.78 -59.43
C THR A 579 -14.86 11.20 -58.93
N SER A 580 -15.97 11.48 -58.24
CA SER A 580 -16.20 12.73 -57.50
C SER A 580 -15.50 12.71 -56.13
N LEU A 581 -15.51 13.83 -55.40
CA LEU A 581 -14.95 13.89 -54.05
C LEU A 581 -15.61 12.83 -53.14
N SER A 582 -14.84 12.13 -52.30
CA SER A 582 -15.40 11.04 -51.48
C SER A 582 -16.38 11.51 -50.40
N ASN A 583 -16.24 12.75 -49.92
CA ASN A 583 -17.05 13.36 -48.87
C ASN A 583 -16.84 14.90 -48.83
N ASP A 584 -17.90 15.67 -48.58
CA ASP A 584 -17.88 17.14 -48.56
C ASP A 584 -17.24 17.79 -47.31
N PHE A 585 -16.87 17.01 -46.30
CA PHE A 585 -16.19 17.50 -45.11
C PHE A 585 -14.66 17.47 -45.27
N VAL A 586 -14.11 18.39 -46.09
CA VAL A 586 -12.67 18.47 -46.33
C VAL A 586 -11.93 18.98 -45.09
N ARG A 587 -10.84 18.32 -44.69
CA ARG A 587 -10.09 18.60 -43.45
C ARG A 587 -8.66 19.07 -43.70
N ALA A 588 -7.94 18.44 -44.62
CA ALA A 588 -6.58 18.86 -45.00
C ALA A 588 -6.37 18.74 -46.51
N ILE A 589 -5.53 19.62 -47.05
CA ILE A 589 -5.12 19.64 -48.45
C ILE A 589 -3.60 19.65 -48.47
N TYR A 590 -3.00 18.78 -49.28
CA TYR A 590 -1.55 18.66 -49.41
C TYR A 590 -1.16 18.47 -50.87
N GLU A 591 -0.18 19.23 -51.35
CA GLU A 591 0.46 19.02 -52.65
C GLU A 591 1.81 18.36 -52.41
N ASP A 592 2.01 17.16 -52.97
CA ASP A 592 3.30 16.49 -52.90
C ASP A 592 4.30 17.21 -53.80
N PRO A 593 5.46 17.66 -53.29
CA PRO A 593 6.49 18.27 -54.12
C PRO A 593 6.94 17.41 -55.31
N ARG A 594 6.84 16.08 -55.23
CA ARG A 594 7.20 15.15 -56.31
C ARG A 594 6.20 15.10 -57.46
N GLU A 595 4.93 15.38 -57.17
CA GLU A 595 3.81 15.40 -58.13
C GLU A 595 3.25 16.83 -58.26
N ALA A 596 4.05 17.85 -57.92
CA ALA A 596 3.60 19.23 -57.81
C ALA A 596 3.05 19.74 -59.14
N GLY A 597 1.91 20.44 -59.09
CA GLY A 597 1.19 20.89 -60.28
C GLY A 597 0.28 19.82 -60.91
N GLN A 598 0.37 18.55 -60.52
CA GLN A 598 -0.41 17.45 -61.10
C GLN A 598 -1.46 16.90 -60.11
N VAL A 599 -1.07 16.68 -58.86
CA VAL A 599 -1.90 15.97 -57.87
C VAL A 599 -2.09 16.80 -56.60
N LEU A 600 -3.31 16.78 -56.06
CA LEU A 600 -3.60 17.19 -54.68
C LEU A 600 -4.10 16.00 -53.87
N TRP A 601 -3.61 15.88 -52.64
CA TRP A 601 -4.10 14.92 -51.65
C TRP A 601 -5.06 15.62 -50.71
N ILE A 602 -6.26 15.05 -50.55
CA ILE A 602 -7.36 15.68 -49.82
C ILE A 602 -7.88 14.71 -48.77
N ALA A 603 -7.64 15.07 -47.51
CA ALA A 603 -8.17 14.36 -46.35
C ALA A 603 -9.60 14.83 -46.07
N THR A 604 -10.50 13.88 -45.83
CA THR A 604 -11.91 14.16 -45.53
C THR A 604 -12.32 13.55 -44.19
N GLN A 605 -13.33 14.14 -43.56
CA GLN A 605 -14.04 13.51 -42.46
C GLN A 605 -15.06 12.51 -43.02
N GLY A 606 -14.83 11.22 -42.77
CA GLY A 606 -15.77 10.15 -43.11
C GLY A 606 -15.73 9.70 -44.58
N GLY A 607 -14.76 10.16 -45.36
CA GLY A 607 -14.54 9.73 -46.74
C GLY A 607 -13.10 9.26 -47.03
N GLY A 608 -12.25 9.18 -46.00
CA GLY A 608 -10.86 8.78 -46.12
C GLY A 608 -9.99 9.81 -46.85
N LEU A 609 -8.98 9.31 -47.55
CA LEU A 609 -8.00 10.10 -48.31
C LEU A 609 -8.37 10.09 -49.80
N ASN A 610 -8.28 11.24 -50.46
CA ASN A 610 -8.51 11.37 -51.89
C ASN A 610 -7.23 11.80 -52.61
N LYS A 611 -6.93 11.18 -53.74
CA LYS A 611 -5.96 11.67 -54.73
C LYS A 611 -6.73 12.39 -55.85
N PHE A 612 -6.56 13.70 -55.97
CA PHE A 612 -7.18 14.53 -57.00
C PHE A 612 -6.20 14.82 -58.12
N ASP A 613 -6.51 14.32 -59.31
CA ASP A 613 -5.76 14.63 -60.54
C ASP A 613 -6.27 15.96 -61.12
N ARG A 614 -5.37 16.92 -61.25
CA ARG A 614 -5.70 18.29 -61.68
C ARG A 614 -5.91 18.43 -63.19
N GLN A 615 -5.46 17.48 -63.99
CA GLN A 615 -5.64 17.49 -65.44
C GLN A 615 -6.98 16.89 -65.82
N THR A 616 -7.33 15.76 -65.21
CA THR A 616 -8.60 15.08 -65.48
C THR A 616 -9.73 15.56 -64.57
N GLU A 617 -9.42 16.28 -63.50
CA GLU A 617 -10.35 16.71 -62.44
C GLU A 617 -11.10 15.54 -61.79
N MET A 618 -10.44 14.38 -61.68
CA MET A 618 -11.00 13.16 -61.11
C MET A 618 -10.37 12.81 -59.75
N PHE A 619 -11.15 12.18 -58.88
CA PHE A 619 -10.73 11.74 -57.55
C PHE A 619 -10.58 10.21 -57.49
N THR A 620 -9.51 9.74 -56.85
CA THR A 620 -9.31 8.34 -56.45
C THR A 620 -9.39 8.25 -54.93
N HIS A 621 -10.21 7.34 -54.38
CA HIS A 621 -10.46 7.25 -52.94
C HIS A 621 -9.66 6.12 -52.30
N TYR A 622 -9.11 6.40 -51.12
CA TYR A 622 -8.56 5.42 -50.20
C TYR A 622 -9.41 5.47 -48.93
N ARG A 623 -10.12 4.38 -48.63
CA ARG A 623 -11.06 4.27 -47.52
C ARG A 623 -10.70 3.10 -46.61
N ALA A 624 -11.36 3.04 -45.46
CA ALA A 624 -11.26 1.93 -44.55
C ALA A 624 -12.08 0.73 -45.06
N ASP A 625 -11.44 -0.44 -45.12
CA ASP A 625 -12.09 -1.69 -45.51
C ASP A 625 -11.57 -2.84 -44.65
N ALA A 626 -12.44 -3.38 -43.80
CA ALA A 626 -12.10 -4.48 -42.90
C ALA A 626 -11.63 -5.76 -43.62
N ASN A 627 -11.91 -5.90 -44.92
CA ASN A 627 -11.49 -7.06 -45.72
C ASN A 627 -10.13 -6.86 -46.41
N LEU A 628 -9.58 -5.64 -46.40
CA LEU A 628 -8.32 -5.29 -47.05
C LEU A 628 -7.27 -4.87 -46.02
N PRO A 629 -6.19 -5.66 -45.82
CA PRO A 629 -5.20 -5.41 -44.77
C PRO A 629 -4.39 -4.12 -44.97
N ASN A 630 -4.32 -3.60 -46.20
CA ASN A 630 -3.56 -2.38 -46.52
C ASN A 630 -4.48 -1.15 -46.73
N SER A 631 -5.74 -1.23 -46.28
CA SER A 631 -6.67 -0.11 -46.31
C SER A 631 -6.51 0.79 -45.07
N LEU A 632 -7.16 1.96 -45.07
CA LEU A 632 -7.20 2.80 -43.87
C LEU A 632 -7.87 2.06 -42.71
N ASN A 633 -7.49 2.36 -41.47
CA ASN A 633 -8.24 1.83 -40.33
C ASN A 633 -9.41 2.74 -39.91
N ASN A 634 -9.49 3.97 -40.43
CA ASN A 634 -10.54 4.94 -40.15
C ASN A 634 -10.64 5.99 -41.28
N ASP A 635 -11.86 6.34 -41.67
CA ASP A 635 -12.15 7.29 -42.76
C ASP A 635 -12.18 8.77 -42.31
N TYR A 636 -12.04 9.05 -41.02
CA TYR A 636 -12.04 10.40 -40.49
C TYR A 636 -10.61 10.91 -40.33
N ILE A 637 -10.04 11.47 -41.41
CA ILE A 637 -8.68 12.00 -41.42
C ILE A 637 -8.70 13.52 -41.13
N LEU A 638 -7.98 13.94 -40.09
CA LEU A 638 -7.90 15.34 -39.65
C LEU A 638 -6.66 16.06 -40.18
N CYS A 639 -5.52 15.37 -40.21
CA CYS A 639 -4.26 15.96 -40.65
C CYS A 639 -3.43 14.96 -41.46
N LEU A 640 -2.55 15.49 -42.30
CA LEU A 640 -1.63 14.74 -43.15
C LEU A 640 -0.26 15.43 -43.10
N HIS A 641 0.79 14.65 -42.88
CA HIS A 641 2.17 15.09 -43.00
C HIS A 641 2.96 14.11 -43.86
N ALA A 642 3.83 14.64 -44.73
CA ALA A 642 4.79 13.82 -45.45
C ALA A 642 6.14 13.93 -44.76
N ASP A 643 6.72 12.80 -44.37
CA ASP A 643 8.06 12.81 -43.78
C ASP A 643 9.17 13.01 -44.84
N GLN A 644 10.41 13.15 -44.38
CA GLN A 644 11.58 13.31 -45.26
C GLN A 644 11.85 12.12 -46.19
N THR A 645 11.42 10.91 -45.82
CA THR A 645 11.50 9.72 -46.70
C THR A 645 10.41 9.73 -47.77
N GLY A 646 9.40 10.56 -47.52
CA GLY A 646 8.27 10.77 -48.37
C GLY A 646 7.08 9.89 -48.02
N LEU A 647 7.06 9.15 -46.93
CA LEU A 647 5.86 8.45 -46.48
C LEU A 647 4.83 9.45 -45.94
N PHE A 648 3.55 9.12 -46.08
CA PHE A 648 2.48 9.91 -45.48
C PHE A 648 2.13 9.38 -44.10
N TRP A 649 1.94 10.31 -43.18
CA TRP A 649 1.44 10.11 -41.84
C TRP A 649 0.07 10.74 -41.76
N LEU A 650 -0.96 9.93 -41.57
CA LEU A 650 -2.36 10.36 -41.56
C LEU A 650 -2.87 10.29 -40.13
N GLY A 651 -3.14 11.47 -39.55
CA GLY A 651 -3.77 11.58 -38.23
C GLY A 651 -5.28 11.47 -38.37
N THR A 652 -5.89 10.52 -37.68
CA THR A 652 -7.33 10.28 -37.73
C THR A 652 -8.02 10.67 -36.43
N TRP A 653 -9.34 10.82 -36.48
CA TRP A 653 -10.18 10.96 -35.30
C TRP A 653 -10.80 9.60 -34.93
N GLY A 654 -10.14 8.90 -34.01
CA GLY A 654 -10.57 7.60 -33.47
C GLY A 654 -9.81 6.38 -33.99
N GLY A 655 -9.03 6.51 -35.08
CA GLY A 655 -8.17 5.45 -35.62
C GLY A 655 -6.68 5.61 -35.31
N GLY A 656 -6.26 6.69 -34.63
CA GLY A 656 -4.85 6.98 -34.39
C GLY A 656 -4.09 7.37 -35.67
N LEU A 657 -2.84 6.92 -35.77
CA LEU A 657 -1.86 7.34 -36.79
C LEU A 657 -1.68 6.25 -37.85
N ASN A 658 -1.96 6.54 -39.13
CA ASN A 658 -1.68 5.61 -40.23
C ASN A 658 -0.38 5.99 -40.95
N LYS A 659 0.47 5.00 -41.19
CA LYS A 659 1.67 5.06 -42.04
C LYS A 659 1.28 4.62 -43.45
N PHE A 660 1.26 5.56 -44.39
CA PHE A 660 0.71 5.38 -45.73
C PHE A 660 1.78 5.57 -46.80
N ASP A 661 1.84 4.62 -47.72
CA ASP A 661 2.64 4.65 -48.93
C ASP A 661 1.71 4.83 -50.15
N ARG A 662 2.11 5.67 -51.10
CA ARG A 662 1.29 6.05 -52.25
C ARG A 662 0.93 4.87 -53.16
N GLU A 663 1.82 3.89 -53.26
CA GLU A 663 1.65 2.75 -54.14
C GLU A 663 1.11 1.54 -53.38
N LYS A 664 1.58 1.34 -52.14
CA LYS A 664 1.28 0.14 -51.34
C LYS A 664 0.06 0.31 -50.42
N GLY A 665 -0.42 1.53 -50.21
CA GLY A 665 -1.48 1.84 -49.25
C GLY A 665 -0.97 1.93 -47.82
N VAL A 666 -1.79 1.56 -46.85
CA VAL A 666 -1.39 1.55 -45.44
C VAL A 666 -0.38 0.43 -45.18
N LEU A 667 0.76 0.81 -44.61
CA LEU A 667 1.82 -0.10 -44.20
C LEU A 667 1.69 -0.54 -42.74
N ALA A 668 1.23 0.38 -41.89
CA ALA A 668 1.01 0.17 -40.45
C ALA A 668 0.07 1.25 -39.91
N TYR A 669 -0.55 0.99 -38.77
CA TYR A 669 -1.25 2.01 -38.00
C TYR A 669 -0.91 1.86 -36.51
N TYR A 670 -0.96 2.97 -35.79
CA TYR A 670 -0.63 3.05 -34.38
C TYR A 670 -1.82 3.67 -33.64
N THR A 671 -2.19 3.06 -32.53
CA THR A 671 -3.28 3.44 -31.64
C THR A 671 -2.77 3.52 -30.20
N ILE A 672 -3.67 3.71 -29.24
CA ILE A 672 -3.35 3.60 -27.81
C ILE A 672 -2.70 2.25 -27.43
N ARG A 673 -2.91 1.18 -28.21
CA ARG A 673 -2.29 -0.13 -27.97
C ARG A 673 -0.79 -0.11 -28.24
N GLU A 674 -0.36 0.71 -29.20
CA GLU A 674 1.04 0.85 -29.61
C GLU A 674 1.76 1.98 -28.84
N GLY A 675 1.06 2.71 -27.97
CA GLY A 675 1.65 3.71 -27.07
C GLY A 675 1.24 5.15 -27.33
N LEU A 676 0.37 5.43 -28.31
CA LEU A 676 -0.24 6.76 -28.42
C LEU A 676 -1.05 7.10 -27.16
N PRO A 677 -1.11 8.38 -26.76
CA PRO A 677 -1.91 8.77 -25.60
C PRO A 677 -3.42 8.81 -25.93
N SER A 678 -3.78 9.01 -27.20
CA SER A 678 -5.16 9.07 -27.69
C SER A 678 -5.22 8.75 -29.18
N ASN A 679 -6.36 8.24 -29.65
CA ASN A 679 -6.60 7.92 -31.05
C ASN A 679 -7.13 9.12 -31.86
N GLU A 680 -7.34 10.27 -31.21
CA GLU A 680 -7.80 11.52 -31.83
C GLU A 680 -6.59 12.41 -32.09
N ILE A 681 -6.12 12.45 -33.33
CA ILE A 681 -4.92 13.19 -33.73
C ILE A 681 -5.33 14.47 -34.47
N TYR A 682 -4.98 15.63 -33.90
CA TYR A 682 -5.34 16.94 -34.44
C TYR A 682 -4.31 17.53 -35.39
N GLY A 683 -3.03 17.33 -35.08
CA GLY A 683 -1.93 17.98 -35.80
C GLY A 683 -0.63 17.23 -35.58
N MET A 684 0.28 17.42 -36.53
CA MET A 684 1.60 16.80 -36.48
C MET A 684 2.65 17.70 -37.11
N LEU A 685 3.83 17.72 -36.50
CA LEU A 685 5.01 18.45 -36.97
C LEU A 685 6.22 17.54 -36.86
N GLU A 686 7.11 17.59 -37.85
CA GLU A 686 8.36 16.83 -37.83
C GLU A 686 9.52 17.70 -37.32
N ASP A 687 10.31 17.19 -36.39
CA ASP A 687 11.53 17.86 -35.90
C ASP A 687 12.76 17.62 -36.80
N GLY A 688 13.87 18.30 -36.50
CA GLY A 688 15.10 18.17 -37.29
C GLY A 688 15.76 16.77 -37.24
N SER A 689 15.32 15.90 -36.32
CA SER A 689 15.81 14.52 -36.17
C SER A 689 14.86 13.49 -36.79
N GLY A 690 13.78 13.93 -37.45
CA GLY A 690 12.78 13.06 -38.06
C GLY A 690 11.74 12.48 -37.09
N ASN A 691 11.67 12.96 -35.84
CA ASN A 691 10.56 12.57 -34.96
C ASN A 691 9.31 13.38 -35.29
N LEU A 692 8.15 12.74 -35.16
CA LEU A 692 6.85 13.41 -35.28
C LEU A 692 6.37 13.85 -33.90
N TRP A 693 5.98 15.11 -33.78
CA TRP A 693 5.31 15.68 -32.63
C TRP A 693 3.82 15.79 -32.94
N ILE A 694 3.01 15.07 -32.19
CA ILE A 694 1.61 14.78 -32.49
C ILE A 694 0.75 15.35 -31.37
N SER A 695 -0.25 16.17 -31.72
CA SER A 695 -1.22 16.68 -30.75
C SER A 695 -2.50 15.85 -30.73
N SER A 696 -3.05 15.64 -29.52
CA SER A 696 -4.20 14.77 -29.29
C SER A 696 -5.16 15.30 -28.22
N ASN A 697 -6.19 14.51 -27.87
CA ASN A 697 -7.06 14.78 -26.71
C ASN A 697 -6.39 14.47 -25.35
N HIS A 698 -5.26 13.74 -25.35
CA HIS A 698 -4.57 13.29 -24.14
C HIS A 698 -3.09 13.72 -24.13
N GLY A 699 -2.81 14.92 -24.62
CA GLY A 699 -1.51 15.56 -24.58
C GLY A 699 -0.78 15.57 -25.91
N LEU A 700 0.53 15.82 -25.85
CA LEU A 700 1.46 15.74 -26.98
C LEU A 700 2.21 14.41 -26.96
N SER A 701 2.52 13.87 -28.15
CA SER A 701 3.37 12.69 -28.28
C SER A 701 4.53 12.95 -29.24
N ARG A 702 5.75 12.61 -28.81
CA ARG A 702 6.92 12.52 -29.69
C ARG A 702 7.05 11.06 -30.13
N PHE A 703 6.80 10.82 -31.41
CA PHE A 703 6.93 9.53 -32.05
C PHE A 703 8.23 9.47 -32.85
N ASN A 704 9.02 8.42 -32.64
CA ASN A 704 10.19 8.13 -33.47
C ASN A 704 9.80 7.10 -34.55
N PRO A 705 9.71 7.48 -35.84
CA PRO A 705 9.26 6.57 -36.89
C PRO A 705 10.21 5.42 -37.21
N ALA A 706 11.49 5.53 -36.84
CA ALA A 706 12.49 4.50 -37.10
C ALA A 706 12.51 3.41 -36.02
N ALA A 707 12.33 3.81 -34.76
CA ALA A 707 12.23 2.90 -33.61
C ALA A 707 10.79 2.44 -33.33
N GLU A 708 9.80 3.15 -33.89
CA GLU A 708 8.37 2.96 -33.66
C GLU A 708 7.97 3.06 -32.16
N VAL A 709 8.55 4.05 -31.47
CA VAL A 709 8.32 4.29 -30.03
C VAL A 709 7.71 5.67 -29.81
N PHE A 710 6.71 5.74 -28.93
CA PHE A 710 6.05 6.96 -28.50
C PHE A 710 6.58 7.45 -27.15
N LYS A 711 6.67 8.76 -27.00
CA LYS A 711 6.95 9.44 -25.74
C LYS A 711 5.87 10.50 -25.51
N ASN A 712 5.08 10.32 -24.45
CA ASN A 712 3.89 11.13 -24.21
C ASN A 712 4.15 12.20 -23.14
N TYR A 713 3.60 13.38 -23.38
CA TYR A 713 3.67 14.56 -22.51
C TYR A 713 2.25 15.01 -22.19
N SER A 714 2.02 15.40 -20.94
CA SER A 714 0.72 15.79 -20.40
C SER A 714 0.80 17.14 -19.68
N VAL A 715 -0.30 17.62 -19.09
CA VAL A 715 -0.33 18.85 -18.28
C VAL A 715 0.74 18.85 -17.17
N GLU A 716 1.05 17.69 -16.59
CA GLU A 716 2.09 17.53 -15.57
C GLU A 716 3.51 17.81 -16.09
N ASP A 717 3.72 17.83 -17.41
CA ASP A 717 4.99 18.21 -18.03
C ASP A 717 5.07 19.72 -18.38
N GLY A 718 3.97 20.47 -18.24
CA GLY A 718 3.88 21.90 -18.57
C GLY A 718 3.02 22.24 -19.79
N LEU A 719 2.19 21.31 -20.27
CA LEU A 719 1.27 21.57 -21.38
C LEU A 719 0.09 22.46 -20.94
N GLN A 720 -0.47 23.23 -21.87
CA GLN A 720 -1.64 24.11 -21.66
C GLN A 720 -2.87 23.36 -21.15
N SER A 721 -3.04 22.13 -21.63
CA SER A 721 -4.09 21.17 -21.30
C SER A 721 -3.68 19.83 -21.93
N ASN A 722 -4.38 18.76 -21.56
CA ASN A 722 -4.31 17.51 -22.29
C ASN A 722 -5.03 17.60 -23.64
N GLU A 723 -6.05 18.46 -23.77
CA GLU A 723 -6.81 18.62 -25.01
C GLU A 723 -6.22 19.71 -25.92
N PHE A 724 -5.84 19.32 -27.15
CA PHE A 724 -5.37 20.22 -28.21
C PHE A 724 -6.44 20.43 -29.30
N ASN A 725 -6.23 21.42 -30.17
CA ASN A 725 -7.16 21.74 -31.25
C ASN A 725 -6.59 21.49 -32.65
N GLY A 726 -7.46 21.02 -33.55
CA GLY A 726 -7.15 20.91 -34.99
C GLY A 726 -6.85 22.26 -35.62
N GLY A 727 -5.77 22.33 -36.40
CA GLY A 727 -5.31 23.56 -37.09
C GLY A 727 -4.40 24.46 -36.24
N ALA A 728 -4.32 24.22 -34.93
CA ALA A 728 -3.51 25.02 -34.01
C ALA A 728 -2.10 24.43 -33.85
N PHE A 729 -1.37 24.26 -34.95
CA PHE A 729 0.01 23.78 -34.90
C PHE A 729 0.87 24.43 -35.98
N PHE A 730 2.09 24.82 -35.65
CA PHE A 730 3.02 25.44 -36.58
C PHE A 730 4.47 25.19 -36.18
N LYS A 731 5.36 25.00 -37.16
CA LYS A 731 6.81 24.96 -36.96
C LYS A 731 7.44 26.18 -37.62
N SER A 732 8.15 26.99 -36.84
CA SER A 732 8.89 28.15 -37.33
C SER A 732 10.08 27.75 -38.20
N LYS A 733 10.65 28.74 -38.88
CA LYS A 733 11.90 28.56 -39.65
C LYS A 733 13.10 28.19 -38.76
N ASN A 734 13.09 28.57 -37.48
CA ASN A 734 14.19 28.27 -36.55
C ASN A 734 14.00 26.92 -35.82
N GLY A 735 12.90 26.21 -36.07
CA GLY A 735 12.61 24.90 -35.49
C GLY A 735 11.79 24.92 -34.20
N GLU A 736 11.37 26.09 -33.73
CA GLU A 736 10.36 26.23 -32.67
C GLU A 736 9.01 25.68 -33.13
N MET A 737 8.37 24.90 -32.27
CA MET A 737 7.06 24.33 -32.50
C MET A 737 6.04 25.00 -31.61
N PHE A 738 4.87 25.29 -32.18
CA PHE A 738 3.72 25.84 -31.49
C PHE A 738 2.57 24.85 -31.58
N PHE A 739 1.89 24.61 -30.47
CA PHE A 739 0.69 23.77 -30.39
C PHE A 739 -0.36 24.45 -29.50
N GLY A 740 -1.54 24.74 -30.05
CA GLY A 740 -2.66 25.37 -29.35
C GLY A 740 -3.78 24.40 -29.00
N GLY A 741 -4.53 24.75 -27.96
CA GLY A 741 -5.65 23.96 -27.50
C GLY A 741 -6.71 24.83 -26.84
N ILE A 742 -7.31 24.29 -25.77
CA ILE A 742 -8.46 24.92 -25.11
C ILE A 742 -8.07 25.96 -24.07
N HIS A 743 -6.82 25.97 -23.57
CA HIS A 743 -6.31 26.90 -22.55
C HIS A 743 -5.01 27.58 -23.01
N GLY A 744 -5.01 28.15 -24.22
CA GLY A 744 -3.87 28.85 -24.80
C GLY A 744 -3.04 27.97 -25.74
N PHE A 745 -1.73 28.22 -25.80
CA PHE A 745 -0.81 27.43 -26.61
C PHE A 745 0.55 27.25 -25.94
N ASN A 746 1.21 26.15 -26.28
CA ASN A 746 2.60 25.89 -25.92
C ASN A 746 3.55 26.24 -27.06
N ALA A 747 4.72 26.78 -26.73
CA ALA A 747 5.85 26.98 -27.63
C ALA A 747 7.10 26.28 -27.07
N PHE A 748 7.83 25.55 -27.90
CA PHE A 748 9.05 24.87 -27.47
C PHE A 748 9.97 24.49 -28.62
N TYR A 749 11.23 24.25 -28.29
CA TYR A 749 12.21 23.65 -29.20
C TYR A 749 12.35 22.16 -28.87
N PRO A 750 12.06 21.23 -29.80
CA PRO A 750 12.13 19.78 -29.56
C PRO A 750 13.44 19.29 -28.91
N GLN A 751 14.58 19.83 -29.34
CA GLN A 751 15.91 19.48 -28.85
C GLN A 751 16.17 19.91 -27.39
N ASN A 752 15.36 20.82 -26.86
CA ASN A 752 15.48 21.30 -25.47
C ASN A 752 14.61 20.48 -24.51
N ILE A 753 13.69 19.65 -25.01
CA ILE A 753 12.89 18.75 -24.18
C ILE A 753 13.75 17.54 -23.79
N LYS A 754 14.24 17.54 -22.55
CA LYS A 754 15.09 16.48 -22.00
C LYS A 754 14.33 15.66 -20.96
N ASP A 755 14.63 14.36 -20.92
CA ASP A 755 14.05 13.44 -19.94
C ASP A 755 14.76 13.55 -18.59
N ASN A 756 14.02 13.25 -17.52
CA ASN A 756 14.54 13.15 -16.17
C ASN A 756 15.58 11.99 -16.08
N PRO A 757 16.87 12.27 -15.77
CA PRO A 757 17.91 11.25 -15.70
C PRO A 757 17.98 10.53 -14.34
N HIS A 758 17.16 10.93 -13.36
CA HIS A 758 17.21 10.36 -12.01
C HIS A 758 16.52 8.99 -11.97
N VAL A 759 17.26 7.96 -11.53
CA VAL A 759 16.73 6.62 -11.26
C VAL A 759 16.24 6.58 -9.81
N PRO A 760 14.94 6.45 -9.53
CA PRO A 760 14.44 6.54 -8.17
C PRO A 760 14.68 5.24 -7.37
N PRO A 761 14.99 5.35 -6.08
CA PRO A 761 14.89 4.22 -5.16
C PRO A 761 13.45 3.67 -5.14
N VAL A 762 13.30 2.35 -5.13
CA VAL A 762 12.01 1.68 -4.99
C VAL A 762 11.94 1.08 -3.60
N VAL A 763 10.83 1.31 -2.90
CA VAL A 763 10.64 0.89 -1.51
C VAL A 763 9.28 0.22 -1.33
N ILE A 764 9.21 -0.75 -0.42
CA ILE A 764 7.95 -1.30 0.07
C ILE A 764 7.55 -0.45 1.28
N THR A 765 6.41 0.23 1.18
CA THR A 765 5.95 1.25 2.14
C THR A 765 4.91 0.70 3.11
N GLY A 766 4.10 -0.27 2.67
CA GLY A 766 2.99 -0.79 3.44
C GLY A 766 2.84 -2.31 3.35
N PHE A 767 2.24 -2.89 4.39
CA PHE A 767 1.82 -4.28 4.43
C PHE A 767 0.50 -4.41 5.18
N SER A 768 -0.48 -5.00 4.52
CA SER A 768 -1.81 -5.22 5.10
C SER A 768 -2.20 -6.68 5.06
N LYS A 769 -2.95 -7.12 6.07
CA LYS A 769 -3.61 -8.42 6.13
C LYS A 769 -5.11 -8.20 6.15
N PHE A 770 -5.85 -8.93 5.31
CA PHE A 770 -7.31 -8.75 5.20
C PHE A 770 -7.72 -7.28 4.96
N ASN A 771 -6.94 -6.57 4.14
CA ASN A 771 -7.10 -5.14 3.84
C ASN A 771 -7.05 -4.23 5.08
N LYS A 772 -6.35 -4.66 6.14
CA LYS A 772 -6.05 -3.85 7.31
C LYS A 772 -4.55 -3.78 7.53
N ASP A 773 -4.04 -2.58 7.77
CA ASP A 773 -2.62 -2.39 8.08
C ASP A 773 -2.27 -3.08 9.39
N VAL A 774 -1.10 -3.73 9.41
CA VAL A 774 -0.64 -4.50 10.56
C VAL A 774 0.68 -3.93 11.06
N ARG A 775 0.75 -3.67 12.37
CA ARG A 775 2.00 -3.27 13.01
C ARG A 775 2.95 -4.46 13.09
N LEU A 776 4.10 -4.34 12.44
CA LEU A 776 5.17 -5.33 12.46
C LEU A 776 6.21 -4.98 13.53
N GLU A 777 6.98 -5.97 14.00
CA GLU A 777 8.10 -5.72 14.93
C GLU A 777 9.22 -4.89 14.28
N THR A 778 9.43 -5.11 12.98
CA THR A 778 10.34 -4.32 12.13
C THR A 778 9.53 -3.71 10.99
N SER A 779 9.77 -2.44 10.69
CA SER A 779 9.14 -1.73 9.57
C SER A 779 9.27 -2.53 8.28
N ILE A 780 8.21 -2.59 7.47
CA ILE A 780 8.21 -3.31 6.20
C ILE A 780 9.32 -2.85 5.26
N THR A 781 9.66 -1.56 5.29
CA THR A 781 10.75 -0.97 4.49
C THR A 781 12.14 -1.43 4.93
N ALA A 782 12.30 -1.94 6.15
CA ALA A 782 13.57 -2.46 6.68
C ALA A 782 13.59 -3.99 6.80
N ALA A 783 12.44 -4.65 6.69
CA ALA A 783 12.33 -6.10 6.82
C ALA A 783 13.04 -6.82 5.66
N GLN A 784 13.86 -7.81 5.98
CA GLN A 784 14.47 -8.70 4.99
C GLN A 784 13.63 -9.97 4.73
N GLN A 785 12.86 -10.38 5.75
CA GLN A 785 11.97 -11.53 5.69
C GLN A 785 10.69 -11.25 6.49
N LEU A 786 9.57 -11.70 5.95
CA LEU A 786 8.27 -11.72 6.61
C LEU A 786 7.80 -13.16 6.82
N LYS A 787 7.46 -13.50 8.07
CA LYS A 787 6.90 -14.80 8.43
C LYS A 787 5.38 -14.69 8.53
N LEU A 788 4.68 -15.48 7.75
CA LEU A 788 3.23 -15.53 7.69
C LEU A 788 2.72 -16.90 8.14
N SER A 789 1.55 -16.90 8.75
CA SER A 789 0.82 -18.12 9.12
C SER A 789 -0.07 -18.56 7.96
N TYR A 790 -0.42 -19.85 7.89
CA TYR A 790 -1.47 -20.36 7.00
C TYR A 790 -2.83 -19.65 7.19
N LYS A 791 -3.03 -18.95 8.32
CA LYS A 791 -4.21 -18.12 8.56
C LYS A 791 -4.16 -16.77 7.84
N ASP A 792 -2.99 -16.28 7.43
CA ASP A 792 -2.81 -15.00 6.74
C ASP A 792 -3.03 -15.17 5.23
N TYR A 793 -4.19 -15.68 4.83
CA TYR A 793 -4.44 -16.09 3.44
C TYR A 793 -4.80 -14.94 2.49
N VAL A 794 -4.97 -13.72 2.99
CA VAL A 794 -5.07 -12.50 2.16
C VAL A 794 -4.14 -11.44 2.73
N PHE A 795 -3.19 -11.00 1.92
CA PHE A 795 -2.29 -9.91 2.28
C PHE A 795 -1.90 -9.10 1.04
N SER A 796 -1.50 -7.85 1.27
CA SER A 796 -1.10 -6.94 0.21
C SER A 796 0.19 -6.19 0.58
N PHE A 797 1.01 -5.90 -0.43
CA PHE A 797 2.15 -5.01 -0.32
C PHE A 797 1.86 -3.70 -1.03
N GLU A 798 2.23 -2.60 -0.40
CA GLU A 798 2.22 -1.27 -0.99
C GLU A 798 3.65 -0.82 -1.25
N PHE A 799 3.89 -0.13 -2.36
CA PHE A 799 5.22 0.25 -2.79
C PHE A 799 5.23 1.64 -3.44
N ALA A 800 6.41 2.26 -3.48
CA ALA A 800 6.62 3.57 -4.08
C ALA A 800 8.00 3.65 -4.73
N ALA A 801 8.08 4.38 -5.84
CA ALA A 801 9.31 4.86 -6.45
C ALA A 801 9.49 6.31 -6.00
N LEU A 802 10.58 6.59 -5.29
CA LEU A 802 10.85 7.88 -4.65
C LEU A 802 11.38 8.90 -5.68
N ASP A 803 10.61 9.12 -6.74
CA ASP A 803 10.71 10.26 -7.65
C ASP A 803 9.52 11.18 -7.40
N PHE A 804 9.81 12.41 -7.00
CA PHE A 804 8.78 13.37 -6.61
C PHE A 804 8.39 14.33 -7.74
N THR A 805 8.94 14.17 -8.95
CA THR A 805 8.75 15.12 -10.07
C THR A 805 7.29 15.17 -10.49
N ALA A 806 6.78 14.00 -10.91
CA ALA A 806 5.37 13.77 -11.20
C ALA A 806 5.03 12.32 -10.80
N PRO A 807 4.82 12.04 -9.50
CA PRO A 807 4.68 10.68 -8.97
C PRO A 807 3.58 9.86 -9.66
N MET A 808 2.50 10.51 -10.09
CA MET A 808 1.40 9.85 -10.79
C MET A 808 1.77 9.29 -12.17
N LYS A 809 2.91 9.71 -12.74
CA LYS A 809 3.46 9.18 -14.00
C LYS A 809 4.47 8.04 -13.79
N ASN A 810 4.83 7.73 -12.55
CA ASN A 810 5.73 6.61 -12.27
C ASN A 810 5.04 5.28 -12.63
N GLN A 811 5.79 4.38 -13.25
CA GLN A 811 5.34 3.04 -13.61
C GLN A 811 5.97 2.02 -12.67
N TYR A 812 5.30 0.89 -12.47
CA TYR A 812 5.72 -0.16 -11.57
C TYR A 812 5.60 -1.54 -12.22
N ALA A 813 6.43 -2.47 -11.77
CA ALA A 813 6.27 -3.87 -12.10
C ALA A 813 6.61 -4.72 -10.88
N TYR A 814 5.78 -5.70 -10.58
CA TYR A 814 5.99 -6.60 -9.45
C TYR A 814 5.83 -8.07 -9.83
N LYS A 815 6.39 -8.95 -8.99
CA LYS A 815 6.19 -10.40 -9.10
C LYS A 815 6.45 -11.10 -7.77
N MET A 816 5.80 -12.23 -7.56
CA MET A 816 6.06 -13.18 -6.48
C MET A 816 6.86 -14.36 -7.03
N GLU A 817 8.18 -14.35 -6.84
CA GLU A 817 9.02 -15.48 -7.24
C GLU A 817 8.64 -16.73 -6.45
N GLY A 818 8.42 -17.83 -7.18
CA GLY A 818 7.81 -19.07 -6.68
C GLY A 818 6.32 -19.22 -7.03
N LEU A 819 5.68 -18.17 -7.56
CA LEU A 819 4.30 -18.18 -8.06
C LEU A 819 4.22 -17.64 -9.50
N ASP A 820 4.69 -16.42 -9.72
CA ASP A 820 4.59 -15.71 -11.00
C ASP A 820 5.79 -16.06 -11.91
N GLN A 821 5.53 -16.27 -13.20
CA GLN A 821 6.58 -16.48 -14.21
C GLN A 821 7.14 -15.16 -14.75
N ASP A 822 6.24 -14.22 -15.09
CA ASP A 822 6.56 -12.92 -15.67
C ASP A 822 6.28 -11.75 -14.71
N TRP A 823 6.80 -10.57 -15.04
CA TRP A 823 6.50 -9.33 -14.32
C TRP A 823 5.08 -8.84 -14.63
N ILE A 824 4.36 -8.41 -13.59
CA ILE A 824 3.05 -7.79 -13.69
C ILE A 824 3.25 -6.26 -13.65
N TYR A 825 2.89 -5.57 -14.73
CA TYR A 825 3.02 -4.12 -14.84
C TYR A 825 1.79 -3.40 -14.30
N THR A 826 2.01 -2.27 -13.63
CA THR A 826 0.98 -1.42 -13.06
C THR A 826 1.45 0.04 -13.05
N ASP A 827 0.53 0.97 -12.79
CA ASP A 827 0.81 2.40 -12.69
C ASP A 827 0.74 2.90 -11.24
N ALA A 828 0.94 4.21 -11.06
CA ALA A 828 0.87 4.86 -9.77
C ALA A 828 -0.52 4.83 -9.11
N GLN A 829 -1.61 4.64 -9.85
CA GLN A 829 -2.96 4.52 -9.26
C GLN A 829 -3.15 3.18 -8.56
N ARG A 830 -2.43 2.14 -9.00
CA ARG A 830 -2.47 0.78 -8.44
C ARG A 830 -1.09 0.34 -7.96
N ARG A 831 -0.53 1.12 -7.05
CA ARG A 831 0.78 0.88 -6.38
C ARG A 831 0.70 -0.13 -5.21
N PHE A 832 -0.09 -1.18 -5.37
CA PHE A 832 -0.17 -2.30 -4.42
C PHE A 832 -0.36 -3.63 -5.15
N ALA A 833 0.10 -4.71 -4.51
CA ALA A 833 -0.02 -6.07 -5.01
C ALA A 833 -0.70 -6.95 -3.94
N THR A 834 -1.81 -7.58 -4.28
CA THR A 834 -2.59 -8.43 -3.38
C THR A 834 -2.44 -9.90 -3.74
N PHE A 835 -2.17 -10.73 -2.74
CA PHE A 835 -2.04 -12.18 -2.89
C PHE A 835 -3.09 -12.89 -2.04
N THR A 836 -3.72 -13.92 -2.62
CA THR A 836 -4.71 -14.75 -1.95
C THR A 836 -4.28 -16.22 -1.95
N THR A 837 -4.50 -16.91 -0.83
CA THR A 837 -4.38 -18.37 -0.65
C THR A 837 -3.09 -18.99 -1.19
N LEU A 838 -1.94 -18.53 -0.70
CA LEU A 838 -0.65 -19.16 -1.02
C LEU A 838 -0.41 -20.43 -0.21
N ALA A 839 0.12 -21.47 -0.86
CA ALA A 839 0.53 -22.69 -0.19
C ALA A 839 1.71 -22.43 0.77
N PRO A 840 1.86 -23.22 1.86
CA PRO A 840 3.05 -23.15 2.71
C PRO A 840 4.33 -23.31 1.89
N GLY A 841 5.30 -22.43 2.11
CA GLY A 841 6.49 -22.36 1.27
C GLY A 841 7.30 -21.08 1.49
N ASN A 842 8.40 -20.97 0.75
CA ASN A 842 9.25 -19.78 0.71
C ASN A 842 9.07 -19.08 -0.63
N TYR A 843 8.76 -17.80 -0.59
CA TYR A 843 8.56 -16.94 -1.76
C TYR A 843 9.43 -15.70 -1.65
N ARG A 844 9.60 -14.97 -2.75
CA ARG A 844 10.22 -13.65 -2.75
C ARG A 844 9.38 -12.66 -3.53
N PHE A 845 8.82 -11.67 -2.83
CA PHE A 845 8.19 -10.54 -3.49
C PHE A 845 9.26 -9.62 -4.04
N ARG A 846 9.13 -9.20 -5.30
CA ARG A 846 9.99 -8.23 -5.97
C ARG A 846 9.14 -7.14 -6.61
N VAL A 847 9.64 -5.92 -6.55
CA VAL A 847 9.02 -4.78 -7.22
C VAL A 847 10.11 -3.87 -7.77
N LYS A 848 9.93 -3.41 -9.01
CA LYS A 848 10.71 -2.34 -9.64
C LYS A 848 9.78 -1.19 -10.04
N GLY A 849 10.35 -0.03 -10.28
CA GLY A 849 9.60 1.16 -10.67
C GLY A 849 10.44 2.15 -11.46
N SER A 850 9.77 3.05 -12.17
CA SER A 850 10.38 4.11 -12.98
C SER A 850 10.18 5.50 -12.37
N ASN A 851 10.91 6.48 -12.87
CA ASN A 851 10.53 7.89 -12.73
C ASN A 851 9.37 8.26 -13.69
N ASN A 852 9.01 9.55 -13.68
CA ASN A 852 7.96 10.15 -14.51
C ASN A 852 8.21 10.03 -16.03
N ASP A 853 9.45 9.75 -16.43
CA ASP A 853 9.89 9.64 -17.82
C ASP A 853 10.15 8.21 -18.28
N GLY A 854 9.85 7.21 -17.45
CA GLY A 854 9.98 5.80 -17.81
C GLY A 854 11.40 5.25 -17.67
N LEU A 855 12.29 5.93 -16.93
CA LEU A 855 13.60 5.40 -16.58
C LEU A 855 13.48 4.46 -15.37
N TRP A 856 13.69 3.16 -15.60
CA TRP A 856 13.45 2.10 -14.61
C TRP A 856 14.63 1.85 -13.67
N ASN A 857 14.32 1.64 -12.39
CA ASN A 857 15.23 1.00 -11.44
C ASN A 857 15.08 -0.51 -11.50
N GLU A 858 15.93 -1.18 -12.30
CA GLU A 858 15.87 -2.64 -12.50
C GLU A 858 16.26 -3.47 -11.27
N ILE A 859 16.98 -2.89 -10.31
CA ILE A 859 17.33 -3.58 -9.05
C ILE A 859 16.07 -3.72 -8.19
N GLY A 860 15.33 -2.62 -8.04
CA GLY A 860 14.07 -2.58 -7.29
C GLY A 860 14.21 -2.89 -5.80
N ALA A 861 13.09 -3.26 -5.17
CA ALA A 861 13.03 -3.79 -3.81
C ALA A 861 12.65 -5.28 -3.82
N SER A 862 13.09 -6.01 -2.79
CA SER A 862 12.68 -7.40 -2.59
C SER A 862 12.48 -7.75 -1.12
N LEU A 863 11.56 -8.66 -0.84
CA LEU A 863 11.25 -9.15 0.50
C LEU A 863 11.04 -10.67 0.46
N ALA A 864 11.74 -11.40 1.32
CA ALA A 864 11.52 -12.85 1.47
C ALA A 864 10.25 -13.12 2.28
N ILE A 865 9.46 -14.10 1.90
CA ILE A 865 8.19 -14.46 2.56
C ILE A 865 8.23 -15.94 2.90
N ALA A 866 8.01 -16.30 4.16
CA ALA A 866 7.93 -17.68 4.62
C ALA A 866 6.54 -17.96 5.19
N ILE A 867 5.81 -18.90 4.58
CA ILE A 867 4.45 -19.30 5.00
C ILE A 867 4.52 -20.67 5.67
N HIS A 868 4.23 -20.72 6.96
CA HIS A 868 4.30 -21.97 7.73
C HIS A 868 3.05 -22.85 7.54
N PRO A 869 3.20 -24.18 7.45
CA PRO A 869 2.07 -25.10 7.35
C PRO A 869 1.26 -25.14 8.65
N PRO A 870 -0.05 -25.46 8.58
CA PRO A 870 -0.83 -25.70 9.78
C PRO A 870 -0.30 -26.93 10.54
N VAL A 871 -0.48 -26.94 11.87
CA VAL A 871 0.06 -27.99 12.76
C VAL A 871 -0.32 -29.39 12.28
N TRP A 872 -1.54 -29.58 11.79
CA TRP A 872 -2.01 -30.89 11.31
C TRP A 872 -1.39 -31.38 9.99
N ARG A 873 -0.70 -30.51 9.26
CA ARG A 873 0.10 -30.88 8.08
C ARG A 873 1.58 -31.08 8.39
N THR A 874 1.99 -30.91 9.65
CA THR A 874 3.38 -31.22 10.04
C THR A 874 3.58 -32.73 10.17
N GLU A 875 4.77 -33.21 9.80
CA GLU A 875 5.09 -34.65 9.81
C GLU A 875 4.90 -35.27 11.19
N TRP A 876 5.36 -34.59 12.25
CA TRP A 876 5.24 -35.11 13.62
C TRP A 876 3.78 -35.23 14.06
N PHE A 877 2.91 -34.29 13.68
CA PHE A 877 1.50 -34.35 14.05
C PHE A 877 0.79 -35.46 13.28
N GLN A 878 1.15 -35.68 12.02
CA GLN A 878 0.63 -36.79 11.23
C GLN A 878 1.05 -38.14 11.83
N ILE A 879 2.32 -38.27 12.23
CA ILE A 879 2.83 -39.45 12.95
C ILE A 879 2.10 -39.64 14.27
N PHE A 880 1.97 -38.58 15.09
CA PHE A 880 1.22 -38.64 16.35
C PHE A 880 -0.23 -39.04 16.13
N SER A 881 -0.91 -38.47 15.14
CA SER A 881 -2.31 -38.81 14.82
C SER A 881 -2.45 -40.26 14.40
N ALA A 882 -1.51 -40.76 13.59
CA ALA A 882 -1.48 -42.17 13.19
C ALA A 882 -1.25 -43.09 14.41
N LEU A 883 -0.31 -42.73 15.29
CA LEU A 883 -0.06 -43.48 16.53
C LEU A 883 -1.25 -43.43 17.49
N LEU A 884 -1.92 -42.28 17.62
CA LEU A 884 -3.14 -42.13 18.41
C LEU A 884 -4.27 -43.00 17.86
N LEU A 885 -4.45 -43.01 16.53
CA LEU A 885 -5.44 -43.86 15.88
C LEU A 885 -5.14 -45.35 16.11
N LEU A 886 -3.87 -45.76 15.95
CA LEU A 886 -3.44 -47.13 16.25
C LEU A 886 -3.64 -47.47 17.73
N GLY A 887 -3.35 -46.54 18.64
CA GLY A 887 -3.57 -46.69 20.08
C GLY A 887 -5.05 -46.82 20.44
N LEU A 888 -5.92 -46.04 19.80
CA LEU A 888 -7.38 -46.12 19.97
C LEU A 888 -7.94 -47.43 19.41
N ILE A 889 -7.46 -47.88 18.25
CA ILE A 889 -7.81 -49.19 17.67
C ILE A 889 -7.36 -50.30 18.62
N TYR A 890 -6.14 -50.24 19.12
CA TYR A 890 -5.61 -51.22 20.07
C TYR A 890 -6.39 -51.23 21.38
N PHE A 891 -6.73 -50.05 21.93
CA PHE A 891 -7.54 -49.93 23.14
C PHE A 891 -8.97 -50.45 22.93
N GLY A 892 -9.60 -50.10 21.81
CA GLY A 892 -10.92 -50.59 21.42
C GLY A 892 -10.93 -52.12 21.23
N PHE A 893 -9.89 -52.66 20.59
CA PHE A 893 -9.68 -54.10 20.46
C PHE A 893 -9.53 -54.77 21.83
N ARG A 894 -8.71 -54.21 22.73
CA ARG A 894 -8.52 -54.74 24.09
C ARG A 894 -9.82 -54.70 24.91
N GLN A 895 -10.59 -53.61 24.82
CA GLN A 895 -11.88 -53.49 25.51
C GLN A 895 -12.91 -54.47 24.97
N ARG A 896 -12.97 -54.64 23.65
CA ARG A 896 -13.85 -55.62 23.01
C ARG A 896 -13.52 -57.05 23.47
N VAL A 897 -12.24 -57.42 23.49
CA VAL A 897 -11.79 -58.74 23.98
C VAL A 897 -12.17 -58.93 25.46
N LYS A 898 -11.99 -57.90 26.30
CA LYS A 898 -12.38 -57.96 27.72
C LYS A 898 -13.90 -58.14 27.91
N HIS A 899 -14.71 -57.41 27.15
CA HIS A 899 -16.17 -57.50 27.22
C HIS A 899 -16.70 -58.86 26.77
N VAL A 900 -16.13 -59.43 25.70
CA VAL A 900 -16.53 -60.76 25.20
C VAL A 900 -16.22 -61.84 26.24
N ARG A 901 -15.04 -61.78 26.88
CA ARG A 901 -14.65 -62.76 27.91
C ARG A 901 -15.55 -62.69 29.15
N MET A 902 -15.91 -61.48 29.59
CA MET A 902 -16.76 -61.28 30.77
C MET A 902 -18.19 -61.80 30.57
N LYS A 903 -18.78 -61.64 29.38
CA LYS A 903 -20.12 -62.18 29.07
C LYS A 903 -20.14 -63.70 29.03
N ALA A 904 -19.07 -64.32 28.49
CA ALA A 904 -18.97 -65.78 28.45
C ALA A 904 -18.85 -66.39 29.87
N GLU A 905 -18.09 -65.75 30.76
CA GLU A 905 -17.94 -66.20 32.16
C GLU A 905 -19.24 -66.05 32.97
N LEU A 906 -20.04 -65.00 32.74
CA LEU A 906 -21.32 -64.80 33.43
C LEU A 906 -22.40 -65.81 33.02
N HIS A 907 -22.49 -66.15 31.73
CA HIS A 907 -23.48 -67.12 31.24
C HIS A 907 -23.23 -68.53 31.78
N ALA A 908 -21.96 -68.97 31.85
CA ALA A 908 -21.61 -70.26 32.44
C ALA A 908 -21.96 -70.34 33.95
N ALA A 909 -21.84 -69.22 34.68
CA ALA A 909 -22.22 -69.16 36.08
C ALA A 909 -23.74 -69.26 36.29
N HIS A 910 -24.55 -68.71 35.38
CA HIS A 910 -26.02 -68.83 35.41
C HIS A 910 -26.47 -70.28 35.29
N GLU A 911 -25.97 -70.99 34.28
CA GLU A 911 -26.33 -72.39 34.07
C GLU A 911 -25.94 -73.26 35.28
N ALA A 912 -24.75 -73.05 35.86
CA ALA A 912 -24.32 -73.77 37.05
C ALA A 912 -25.23 -73.50 38.26
N GLN A 913 -25.64 -72.25 38.49
CA GLN A 913 -26.53 -71.91 39.61
C GLN A 913 -27.95 -72.45 39.42
N MET A 914 -28.53 -72.34 38.22
CA MET A 914 -29.89 -72.87 38.02
C MET A 914 -29.92 -74.41 38.13
N SER A 915 -28.80 -75.09 37.86
CA SER A 915 -28.71 -76.56 37.96
C SER A 915 -28.79 -77.13 39.38
N ILE A 916 -28.51 -76.33 40.42
CA ILE A 916 -28.63 -76.78 41.83
C ILE A 916 -30.05 -76.63 42.39
N MET A 917 -30.94 -75.92 41.70
CA MET A 917 -32.30 -75.67 42.19
C MET A 917 -33.30 -76.69 41.61
N PRO A 918 -34.31 -77.10 42.39
CA PRO A 918 -35.38 -77.94 41.90
C PRO A 918 -36.09 -77.31 40.71
N GLN A 919 -36.26 -78.08 39.63
CA GLN A 919 -37.00 -77.63 38.45
C GLN A 919 -38.51 -77.89 38.57
N ASP A 920 -38.91 -78.82 39.43
CA ASP A 920 -40.29 -79.24 39.67
C ASP A 920 -40.63 -79.21 41.17
N ASP A 921 -41.90 -78.95 41.49
CA ASP A 921 -42.43 -78.95 42.85
C ASP A 921 -42.58 -80.40 43.39
N PRO A 922 -42.25 -80.68 44.68
CA PRO A 922 -42.19 -82.03 45.20
C PRO A 922 -43.59 -82.56 45.56
N HIS A 923 -43.82 -83.85 45.31
CA HIS A 923 -45.08 -84.51 45.61
C HIS A 923 -44.96 -85.29 46.93
N ILE A 924 -45.36 -84.66 48.04
CA ILE A 924 -45.29 -85.25 49.38
C ILE A 924 -46.70 -85.53 49.92
N GLU A 925 -46.94 -86.77 50.35
CA GLU A 925 -48.25 -87.15 50.88
C GLU A 925 -48.64 -86.29 52.10
N GLY A 926 -49.82 -85.67 52.06
CA GLY A 926 -50.33 -84.79 53.13
C GLY A 926 -49.82 -83.35 53.10
N PHE A 927 -48.98 -82.97 52.12
CA PHE A 927 -48.47 -81.61 51.95
C PHE A 927 -48.54 -81.16 50.48
N ASP A 928 -49.00 -79.93 50.25
CA ASP A 928 -48.90 -79.23 48.97
C ASP A 928 -47.77 -78.21 49.08
N ILE A 929 -46.71 -78.39 48.30
CA ILE A 929 -45.46 -77.61 48.42
C ILE A 929 -45.13 -77.01 47.07
N SER A 930 -44.82 -75.72 47.05
CA SER A 930 -44.39 -75.05 45.82
C SER A 930 -43.37 -73.97 46.09
N GLY A 931 -42.28 -73.97 45.32
CA GLY A 931 -41.14 -73.06 45.48
C GLY A 931 -40.73 -72.42 44.16
N ILE A 932 -40.22 -71.20 44.20
CA ILE A 932 -39.62 -70.56 43.03
C ILE A 932 -38.57 -69.56 43.50
N CYS A 933 -37.47 -69.49 42.76
CA CYS A 933 -36.44 -68.46 42.87
C CYS A 933 -36.42 -67.70 41.54
N LEU A 934 -36.59 -66.38 41.61
CA LEU A 934 -36.52 -65.48 40.47
C LEU A 934 -35.28 -64.59 40.65
N PRO A 935 -34.22 -64.78 39.87
CA PRO A 935 -33.04 -63.94 40.00
C PRO A 935 -33.30 -62.54 39.41
N ALA A 936 -32.76 -61.50 40.05
CA ALA A 936 -32.86 -60.12 39.59
C ALA A 936 -31.95 -59.84 38.37
N ASN A 937 -30.82 -60.55 38.29
CA ASN A 937 -29.83 -60.44 37.20
C ASN A 937 -29.57 -61.80 36.55
N GLU A 938 -28.61 -61.87 35.62
CA GLU A 938 -28.17 -63.13 34.99
C GLU A 938 -27.71 -64.19 36.02
N VAL A 939 -27.28 -63.82 37.23
CA VAL A 939 -26.96 -64.76 38.34
C VAL A 939 -27.30 -64.10 39.68
N GLY A 940 -27.77 -64.89 40.64
CA GLY A 940 -28.25 -64.43 41.95
C GLY A 940 -27.48 -65.02 43.15
N GLY A 941 -27.82 -64.61 44.37
CA GLY A 941 -27.39 -65.22 45.64
C GLY A 941 -28.42 -66.19 46.22
N ASP A 942 -29.69 -66.02 45.86
CA ASP A 942 -30.79 -66.87 46.33
C ASP A 942 -30.68 -68.32 45.82
N PHE A 943 -31.11 -69.26 46.65
CA PHE A 943 -31.34 -70.64 46.27
C PHE A 943 -32.34 -71.32 47.21
N PHE A 944 -32.95 -72.40 46.73
CA PHE A 944 -33.71 -73.31 47.57
C PHE A 944 -33.54 -74.74 47.08
N ASP A 945 -33.81 -75.70 47.96
CA ASP A 945 -33.74 -77.11 47.64
C ASP A 945 -34.71 -77.96 48.47
N TYR A 946 -35.02 -79.13 47.93
CA TYR A 946 -35.90 -80.14 48.51
C TYR A 946 -35.16 -81.46 48.61
N LEU A 947 -35.06 -82.01 49.81
CA LEU A 947 -34.22 -83.17 50.05
C LEU A 947 -34.80 -84.05 51.16
N TRP A 948 -34.48 -85.34 51.16
CA TRP A 948 -34.88 -86.25 52.23
C TRP A 948 -33.80 -86.27 53.32
N LEU A 949 -34.22 -86.25 54.58
CA LEU A 949 -33.30 -86.33 55.73
C LEU A 949 -33.16 -87.79 56.17
N GLY A 950 -32.02 -88.39 55.84
CA GLY A 950 -31.73 -89.80 56.11
C GLY A 950 -32.48 -90.78 55.19
N GLU A 951 -32.04 -92.04 55.18
CA GLU A 951 -32.47 -93.06 54.21
C GLU A 951 -33.95 -93.49 54.33
N ALA A 952 -34.57 -93.30 55.49
CA ALA A 952 -35.93 -93.81 55.75
C ALA A 952 -37.07 -92.99 55.11
N GLN A 953 -36.76 -91.85 54.46
CA GLN A 953 -37.72 -90.94 53.82
C GLN A 953 -38.96 -90.60 54.68
N THR A 954 -38.78 -90.42 55.99
CA THR A 954 -39.85 -90.00 56.90
C THR A 954 -39.80 -88.52 57.24
N LYS A 955 -38.66 -87.87 57.02
CA LYS A 955 -38.45 -86.44 57.26
C LYS A 955 -38.04 -85.75 55.96
N PHE A 956 -38.87 -84.82 55.51
CA PHE A 956 -38.67 -84.04 54.30
C PHE A 956 -38.03 -82.70 54.64
N GLY A 957 -36.85 -82.46 54.08
CA GLY A 957 -36.04 -81.26 54.24
C GLY A 957 -36.38 -80.20 53.21
N ILE A 958 -36.56 -78.97 53.66
CA ILE A 958 -36.78 -77.80 52.80
C ILE A 958 -35.79 -76.73 53.21
N VAL A 959 -34.96 -76.32 52.26
CA VAL A 959 -33.90 -75.34 52.46
C VAL A 959 -34.25 -74.11 51.64
N ILE A 960 -34.14 -72.94 52.24
CA ILE A 960 -34.16 -71.67 51.54
C ILE A 960 -32.98 -70.84 52.01
N GLY A 961 -32.26 -70.23 51.08
CA GLY A 961 -31.06 -69.46 51.35
C GLY A 961 -30.97 -68.23 50.49
N ASP A 962 -30.37 -67.21 51.08
CA ASP A 962 -29.88 -66.02 50.40
C ASP A 962 -28.40 -65.85 50.75
N VAL A 963 -27.58 -65.57 49.75
CA VAL A 963 -26.16 -65.31 49.92
C VAL A 963 -25.90 -63.84 49.67
N SER A 964 -25.45 -63.14 50.73
CA SER A 964 -25.07 -61.74 50.60
C SER A 964 -23.92 -61.59 49.60
N GLY A 965 -24.07 -60.66 48.66
CA GLY A 965 -23.11 -60.43 47.58
C GLY A 965 -23.85 -60.17 46.28
N LYS A 966 -23.12 -60.04 45.16
CA LYS A 966 -23.74 -59.87 43.84
C LYS A 966 -23.05 -60.74 42.79
N ALA A 967 -23.84 -61.15 41.80
CA ALA A 967 -23.40 -61.88 40.62
C ALA A 967 -22.64 -63.19 40.95
N MET A 968 -21.57 -63.49 40.21
CA MET A 968 -20.89 -64.79 40.22
C MET A 968 -20.39 -65.25 41.60
N GLN A 969 -20.00 -64.33 42.49
CA GLN A 969 -19.49 -64.72 43.81
C GLN A 969 -20.59 -65.24 44.73
N ALA A 970 -21.77 -64.59 44.70
CA ALA A 970 -22.94 -65.03 45.45
C ALA A 970 -23.43 -66.38 44.91
N ALA A 971 -23.58 -66.50 43.58
CA ALA A 971 -23.99 -67.73 42.91
C ALA A 971 -23.09 -68.94 43.22
N MET A 972 -21.75 -68.78 43.15
CA MET A 972 -20.83 -69.88 43.45
C MET A 972 -20.85 -70.27 44.94
N THR A 973 -21.12 -69.31 45.82
CA THR A 973 -21.27 -69.56 47.26
C THR A 973 -22.60 -70.25 47.56
N ALA A 974 -23.67 -69.93 46.84
CA ALA A 974 -24.96 -70.63 46.90
C ALA A 974 -24.83 -72.10 46.46
N VAL A 975 -24.15 -72.35 45.32
CA VAL A 975 -23.82 -73.71 44.84
C VAL A 975 -23.00 -74.49 45.88
N MET A 976 -22.01 -73.85 46.48
CA MET A 976 -21.20 -74.46 47.54
C MET A 976 -22.02 -74.76 48.79
N ALA A 977 -22.88 -73.84 49.23
CA ALA A 977 -23.74 -74.01 50.41
C ALA A 977 -24.75 -75.14 50.20
N SER A 978 -25.48 -75.13 49.07
CA SER A 978 -26.41 -76.20 48.67
C SER A 978 -25.72 -77.57 48.63
N GLY A 979 -24.58 -77.69 47.95
CA GLY A 979 -23.83 -78.94 47.88
C GLY A 979 -23.34 -79.45 49.25
N MET A 980 -22.93 -78.55 50.14
CA MET A 980 -22.55 -78.91 51.50
C MET A 980 -23.75 -79.36 52.35
N ILE A 981 -24.91 -78.73 52.17
CA ILE A 981 -26.16 -79.12 52.85
C ILE A 981 -26.54 -80.53 52.41
N TYR A 982 -26.62 -80.78 51.10
CA TYR A 982 -26.93 -82.09 50.54
C TYR A 982 -25.99 -83.19 51.07
N ALA A 983 -24.68 -82.92 51.10
CA ALA A 983 -23.69 -83.87 51.63
C ALA A 983 -23.86 -84.17 53.14
N LYS A 984 -24.49 -83.27 53.90
CA LYS A 984 -24.71 -83.45 55.35
C LYS A 984 -26.06 -84.05 55.69
N THR A 985 -27.03 -83.98 54.78
CA THR A 985 -28.39 -84.48 55.02
C THR A 985 -28.50 -85.99 54.85
N ASP A 986 -27.62 -86.59 54.05
CA ASP A 986 -27.47 -88.06 53.95
C ASP A 986 -27.03 -88.69 55.29
N GLU A 987 -26.39 -87.93 56.19
CA GLU A 987 -26.03 -88.39 57.54
C GLU A 987 -27.25 -88.51 58.49
N GLY A 988 -28.45 -88.08 58.08
CA GLY A 988 -29.68 -88.16 58.89
C GLY A 988 -29.70 -87.26 60.13
N LEU A 989 -28.85 -86.23 60.17
CA LEU A 989 -28.67 -85.35 61.32
C LEU A 989 -29.87 -84.40 61.52
N PRO A 990 -30.16 -83.96 62.77
CA PRO A 990 -31.12 -82.89 63.02
C PRO A 990 -30.70 -81.57 62.33
N VAL A 991 -31.67 -80.76 61.92
CA VAL A 991 -31.41 -79.54 61.12
C VAL A 991 -30.47 -78.55 61.83
N LYS A 992 -30.55 -78.43 63.17
CA LYS A 992 -29.61 -77.60 63.94
C LYS A 992 -28.16 -78.05 63.82
N GLU A 993 -27.93 -79.36 63.72
CA GLU A 993 -26.59 -79.93 63.71
C GLU A 993 -25.99 -79.84 62.31
N VAL A 994 -26.81 -80.02 61.27
CA VAL A 994 -26.41 -79.69 59.89
C VAL A 994 -25.96 -78.23 59.83
N MET A 995 -26.80 -77.28 60.27
CA MET A 995 -26.47 -75.85 60.26
C MET A 995 -25.21 -75.49 61.05
N THR A 996 -25.07 -76.04 62.25
CA THR A 996 -23.89 -75.81 63.11
C THR A 996 -22.61 -76.35 62.46
N ARG A 997 -22.66 -77.52 61.84
CA ARG A 997 -21.51 -78.13 61.15
C ARG A 997 -21.15 -77.42 59.85
N LEU A 998 -22.12 -76.79 59.18
CA LEU A 998 -21.89 -75.99 57.96
C LEU A 998 -21.22 -74.64 58.24
N ASN A 999 -21.52 -74.04 59.39
CA ASN A 999 -21.06 -72.69 59.71
C ASN A 999 -19.54 -72.52 59.68
N ARG A 1000 -18.78 -73.49 60.23
CA ARG A 1000 -17.32 -73.39 60.32
C ARG A 1000 -16.61 -73.49 58.96
N PRO A 1001 -16.94 -74.46 58.08
CA PRO A 1001 -16.49 -74.45 56.69
C PRO A 1001 -16.84 -73.14 55.96
N MET A 1002 -18.09 -72.69 56.08
CA MET A 1002 -18.55 -71.44 55.44
C MET A 1002 -17.71 -70.24 55.91
N TYR A 1003 -17.56 -70.04 57.21
CA TYR A 1003 -16.74 -68.95 57.79
C TYR A 1003 -15.29 -68.95 57.27
N SER A 1004 -14.72 -70.12 57.03
CA SER A 1004 -13.33 -70.25 56.57
C SER A 1004 -13.14 -70.08 55.06
N LYS A 1005 -14.21 -70.22 54.26
CA LYS A 1005 -14.12 -70.32 52.80
C LYS A 1005 -14.78 -69.16 52.05
N ILE A 1006 -15.83 -68.56 52.61
CA ILE A 1006 -16.46 -67.38 52.01
C ILE A 1006 -15.66 -66.11 52.35
N LYS A 1007 -15.83 -65.05 51.56
CA LYS A 1007 -15.17 -63.76 51.85
C LYS A 1007 -15.73 -63.17 53.15
N ARG A 1008 -14.91 -62.40 53.86
CA ARG A 1008 -15.26 -61.86 55.19
C ARG A 1008 -16.49 -60.94 55.21
N ASP A 1009 -16.84 -60.35 54.07
CA ASP A 1009 -18.02 -59.49 53.87
C ASP A 1009 -19.22 -60.25 53.28
N MET A 1010 -19.09 -61.56 53.07
CA MET A 1010 -20.16 -62.42 52.60
C MET A 1010 -20.62 -63.37 53.71
N PHE A 1011 -21.91 -63.66 53.73
CA PHE A 1011 -22.56 -64.64 54.58
C PHE A 1011 -23.70 -65.31 53.82
N THR A 1012 -24.18 -66.43 54.34
CA THR A 1012 -25.38 -67.11 53.80
C THR A 1012 -26.47 -67.08 54.85
N ALA A 1013 -27.50 -66.26 54.61
CA ALA A 1013 -28.73 -66.32 55.35
C ALA A 1013 -29.48 -67.60 54.92
N LEU A 1014 -29.89 -68.45 55.86
CA LEU A 1014 -30.51 -69.73 55.50
C LEU A 1014 -31.54 -70.17 56.54
N CYS A 1015 -32.72 -70.58 56.08
CA CYS A 1015 -33.69 -71.30 56.90
C CYS A 1015 -33.74 -72.77 56.44
N PHE A 1016 -33.61 -73.68 57.41
CA PHE A 1016 -33.67 -75.11 57.15
C PHE A 1016 -34.78 -75.77 57.97
N ILE A 1017 -35.69 -76.39 57.25
CA ILE A 1017 -36.90 -77.03 57.77
C ILE A 1017 -36.83 -78.54 57.56
N ALA A 1018 -37.25 -79.29 58.57
CA ALA A 1018 -37.54 -80.72 58.52
C ALA A 1018 -39.02 -80.94 58.86
N LEU A 1019 -39.75 -81.55 57.93
CA LEU A 1019 -41.15 -81.96 58.08
C LEU A 1019 -41.21 -83.47 58.26
N ASP A 1020 -41.65 -83.94 59.42
CA ASP A 1020 -41.96 -85.35 59.59
C ASP A 1020 -43.33 -85.65 58.95
N ILE A 1021 -43.32 -86.40 57.84
CA ILE A 1021 -44.49 -86.53 56.96
C ILE A 1021 -45.64 -87.29 57.64
N LYS A 1022 -45.34 -88.19 58.58
CA LYS A 1022 -46.33 -89.02 59.27
C LYS A 1022 -46.95 -88.29 60.46
N THR A 1023 -46.10 -87.66 61.25
CA THR A 1023 -46.54 -86.97 62.48
C THR A 1023 -46.96 -85.54 62.23
N LYS A 1024 -46.63 -84.95 61.07
CA LYS A 1024 -46.81 -83.52 60.76
C LYS A 1024 -46.09 -82.58 61.73
N ILE A 1025 -45.00 -83.06 62.33
CA ILE A 1025 -44.13 -82.25 63.18
C ILE A 1025 -43.16 -81.47 62.29
N LEU A 1026 -43.16 -80.15 62.46
CA LEU A 1026 -42.22 -79.21 61.87
C LEU A 1026 -41.08 -78.98 62.85
N THR A 1027 -39.85 -79.25 62.43
CA THR A 1027 -38.65 -78.80 63.12
C THR A 1027 -37.88 -77.86 62.20
N PHE A 1028 -37.55 -76.66 62.66
CA PHE A 1028 -36.78 -75.72 61.84
C PHE A 1028 -35.71 -74.99 62.64
N THR A 1029 -34.74 -74.47 61.90
CA THR A 1029 -33.71 -73.56 62.41
C THR A 1029 -33.49 -72.45 61.38
N ASN A 1030 -33.08 -71.27 61.85
CA ASN A 1030 -32.88 -70.10 61.01
C ASN A 1030 -31.53 -69.46 61.32
N ALA A 1031 -30.71 -69.30 60.29
CA ALA A 1031 -29.47 -68.57 60.30
C ALA A 1031 -29.65 -67.27 59.54
N GLY A 1032 -30.34 -66.31 60.14
CA GLY A 1032 -30.36 -64.92 59.70
C GLY A 1032 -31.18 -64.64 58.45
N LEU A 1033 -31.98 -65.60 57.99
CA LEU A 1033 -33.01 -65.36 56.99
C LEU A 1033 -34.27 -64.80 57.66
N ILE A 1034 -35.17 -64.21 56.88
CA ILE A 1034 -36.48 -63.76 57.35
C ILE A 1034 -37.25 -64.93 57.96
N GLU A 1035 -37.89 -64.67 59.09
CA GLU A 1035 -38.59 -65.71 59.83
C GLU A 1035 -39.77 -66.28 59.04
N PRO A 1036 -39.93 -67.61 58.98
CA PRO A 1036 -41.06 -68.25 58.31
C PRO A 1036 -42.40 -67.74 58.85
N LEU A 1037 -43.37 -67.49 57.97
CA LEU A 1037 -44.71 -67.09 58.37
C LEU A 1037 -45.63 -68.31 58.40
N LEU A 1038 -46.18 -68.65 59.57
CA LEU A 1038 -47.22 -69.65 59.72
C LEU A 1038 -48.59 -68.98 59.69
N LYS A 1039 -49.41 -69.32 58.70
CA LYS A 1039 -50.84 -69.01 58.71
C LYS A 1039 -51.62 -70.19 59.27
N SER A 1040 -52.20 -69.99 60.46
CA SER A 1040 -53.13 -70.94 61.09
C SER A 1040 -54.46 -70.22 61.34
N GLY A 1041 -55.52 -70.64 60.64
CA GLY A 1041 -56.79 -69.91 60.59
C GLY A 1041 -56.64 -68.52 59.97
N ASN A 1042 -57.13 -67.48 60.66
CA ASN A 1042 -57.08 -66.10 60.17
C ASN A 1042 -55.80 -65.34 60.57
N ALA A 1043 -54.96 -65.91 61.43
CA ALA A 1043 -53.72 -65.28 61.89
C ALA A 1043 -52.53 -65.77 61.06
N ALA A 1044 -51.70 -64.83 60.59
CA ALA A 1044 -50.37 -65.12 60.06
C ALA A 1044 -49.33 -64.61 61.07
N ILE A 1045 -48.58 -65.54 61.67
CA ILE A 1045 -47.61 -65.29 62.73
C ILE A 1045 -46.20 -65.70 62.29
N PRO A 1046 -45.16 -64.92 62.62
CA PRO A 1046 -43.79 -65.29 62.35
C PRO A 1046 -43.38 -66.41 63.31
N LEU A 1047 -42.61 -67.37 62.81
CA LEU A 1047 -42.02 -68.43 63.59
C LEU A 1047 -40.60 -68.00 63.96
N GLU A 1048 -40.45 -67.35 65.11
CA GLU A 1048 -39.12 -66.96 65.62
C GLU A 1048 -38.26 -68.20 65.88
N ALA A 1049 -37.02 -68.21 65.39
CA ALA A 1049 -36.08 -69.30 65.64
C ALA A 1049 -35.62 -69.34 67.11
N ALA A 1050 -35.18 -70.52 67.55
CA ALA A 1050 -34.61 -70.69 68.88
C ALA A 1050 -33.10 -70.36 68.86
N GLY A 1051 -32.63 -69.59 69.85
CA GLY A 1051 -31.21 -69.28 70.01
C GLY A 1051 -30.68 -68.19 69.05
N THR A 1052 -29.40 -68.28 68.68
CA THR A 1052 -28.73 -67.28 67.85
C THR A 1052 -29.08 -67.45 66.37
N THR A 1053 -29.45 -66.36 65.71
CA THR A 1053 -29.83 -66.33 64.29
C THR A 1053 -28.79 -65.65 63.40
N HIS A 1054 -27.51 -65.64 63.78
CA HIS A 1054 -26.48 -65.10 62.88
C HIS A 1054 -26.43 -65.91 61.57
N PRO A 1055 -26.30 -65.26 60.41
CA PRO A 1055 -26.09 -65.93 59.13
C PRO A 1055 -24.87 -66.86 59.14
N LEU A 1056 -24.92 -67.91 58.32
CA LEU A 1056 -23.81 -68.86 58.19
C LEU A 1056 -22.57 -68.15 57.66
N GLY A 1057 -21.44 -68.42 58.30
CA GLY A 1057 -20.14 -67.88 57.90
C GLY A 1057 -19.82 -66.46 58.38
N LEU A 1058 -20.74 -65.80 59.09
CA LEU A 1058 -20.49 -64.49 59.69
C LEU A 1058 -19.71 -64.59 61.02
N VAL A 1059 -20.04 -65.58 61.85
CA VAL A 1059 -19.42 -65.82 63.17
C VAL A 1059 -18.87 -67.24 63.20
N ARG A 1060 -17.59 -67.43 63.55
CA ARG A 1060 -16.85 -68.70 63.36
C ARG A 1060 -17.50 -69.92 64.02
N ASP A 1061 -17.86 -69.80 65.29
CA ASP A 1061 -18.29 -70.92 66.14
C ASP A 1061 -19.73 -70.71 66.62
N ASN A 1062 -20.64 -70.43 65.67
CA ASN A 1062 -22.07 -70.27 65.94
C ASN A 1062 -22.76 -71.64 66.07
N VAL A 1063 -23.54 -71.84 67.14
CA VAL A 1063 -24.27 -73.09 67.41
C VAL A 1063 -25.77 -72.81 67.32
N TYR A 1064 -26.42 -73.43 66.35
CA TYR A 1064 -27.85 -73.24 66.10
C TYR A 1064 -28.69 -74.14 66.99
N GLN A 1065 -29.92 -73.68 67.27
CA GLN A 1065 -30.94 -74.49 67.94
C GLN A 1065 -32.11 -74.69 66.99
N GLU A 1066 -32.87 -75.76 67.20
CA GLU A 1066 -34.07 -76.05 66.41
C GLU A 1066 -35.32 -75.81 67.26
N ARG A 1067 -36.35 -75.27 66.62
CA ARG A 1067 -37.68 -75.13 67.20
C ARG A 1067 -38.58 -76.19 66.59
N THR A 1068 -39.33 -76.90 67.43
CA THR A 1068 -40.24 -77.96 67.00
C THR A 1068 -41.69 -77.56 67.31
N MET A 1069 -42.60 -77.79 66.37
CA MET A 1069 -44.04 -77.57 66.55
C MET A 1069 -44.87 -78.57 65.75
N GLN A 1070 -46.08 -78.83 66.23
CA GLN A 1070 -47.06 -79.68 65.57
C GLN A 1070 -47.87 -78.85 64.57
N LEU A 1071 -47.87 -79.22 63.29
CA LEU A 1071 -48.71 -78.60 62.28
C LEU A 1071 -50.10 -79.25 62.26
N LYS A 1072 -51.12 -78.43 61.97
CA LYS A 1072 -52.52 -78.84 61.81
C LYS A 1072 -52.91 -78.81 60.34
N SER A 1073 -53.87 -79.64 59.94
CA SER A 1073 -54.45 -79.57 58.58
C SER A 1073 -55.02 -78.16 58.34
N GLY A 1074 -54.72 -77.60 57.17
CA GLY A 1074 -55.05 -76.22 56.79
C GLY A 1074 -53.98 -75.18 57.14
N ASP A 1075 -52.96 -75.52 57.93
CA ASP A 1075 -51.83 -74.62 58.19
C ASP A 1075 -51.02 -74.39 56.91
N VAL A 1076 -50.59 -73.15 56.68
CA VAL A 1076 -49.74 -72.77 55.55
C VAL A 1076 -48.49 -72.07 56.04
N LEU A 1077 -47.34 -72.65 55.76
CA LEU A 1077 -46.03 -72.07 56.04
C LEU A 1077 -45.49 -71.39 54.79
N ILE A 1078 -45.00 -70.16 54.95
CA ILE A 1078 -44.49 -69.34 53.86
C ILE A 1078 -43.06 -68.91 54.21
N LEU A 1079 -42.14 -69.25 53.33
CA LEU A 1079 -40.72 -68.94 53.41
C LEU A 1079 -40.40 -67.97 52.30
N VAL A 1080 -39.71 -66.88 52.62
CA VAL A 1080 -39.30 -65.87 51.65
C VAL A 1080 -37.87 -65.42 51.91
N THR A 1081 -37.17 -65.02 50.86
CA THR A 1081 -35.94 -64.24 50.97
C THR A 1081 -36.27 -62.74 51.04
N ASP A 1082 -35.26 -61.92 51.32
CA ASP A 1082 -35.41 -60.49 51.54
C ASP A 1082 -35.84 -59.71 50.32
N GLY A 1083 -35.52 -60.15 49.10
CA GLY A 1083 -36.03 -59.53 47.88
C GLY A 1083 -37.56 -59.45 47.79
N ILE A 1084 -38.31 -60.23 48.57
CA ILE A 1084 -39.78 -60.06 48.67
C ILE A 1084 -40.18 -58.86 49.53
N ILE A 1085 -39.51 -58.64 50.65
CA ILE A 1085 -39.88 -57.57 51.60
C ILE A 1085 -39.11 -56.27 51.34
N GLU A 1086 -37.94 -56.34 50.74
CA GLU A 1086 -37.08 -55.19 50.44
C GLU A 1086 -37.37 -54.59 49.06
N GLU A 1087 -38.22 -55.21 48.25
CA GLU A 1087 -38.61 -54.67 46.94
C GLU A 1087 -39.20 -53.26 47.06
N PHE A 1088 -38.68 -52.34 46.25
CA PHE A 1088 -39.09 -50.94 46.26
C PHE A 1088 -40.20 -50.64 45.25
N ASN A 1089 -41.14 -49.79 45.63
CA ASN A 1089 -42.01 -49.13 44.67
C ASN A 1089 -41.33 -47.93 44.02
N ARG A 1090 -41.96 -47.31 43.01
CA ARG A 1090 -41.43 -46.11 42.33
C ARG A 1090 -41.20 -44.91 43.26
N ALA A 1091 -41.82 -44.89 44.45
CA ALA A 1091 -41.60 -43.88 45.48
C ALA A 1091 -40.47 -44.24 46.46
N LYS A 1092 -39.75 -45.35 46.22
CA LYS A 1092 -38.69 -45.92 47.08
C LYS A 1092 -39.18 -46.34 48.48
N GLU A 1093 -40.44 -46.73 48.58
CA GLU A 1093 -40.94 -47.41 49.78
C GLU A 1093 -40.72 -48.91 49.62
N PHE A 1094 -40.13 -49.56 50.63
CA PHE A 1094 -39.97 -51.02 50.66
C PHE A 1094 -41.32 -51.71 50.90
N TYR A 1095 -41.53 -52.90 50.34
CA TYR A 1095 -42.78 -53.67 50.48
C TYR A 1095 -43.08 -53.97 51.95
N GLY A 1096 -42.09 -54.48 52.67
CA GLY A 1096 -42.06 -54.69 54.12
C GLY A 1096 -42.87 -55.89 54.60
N GLU A 1097 -42.39 -56.51 55.68
CA GLU A 1097 -43.03 -57.68 56.29
C GLU A 1097 -44.50 -57.43 56.65
N ASN A 1098 -44.83 -56.22 57.10
CA ASN A 1098 -46.21 -55.88 57.48
C ASN A 1098 -47.20 -55.98 56.32
N ARG A 1099 -46.79 -55.62 55.09
CA ARG A 1099 -47.65 -55.78 53.90
C ARG A 1099 -47.76 -57.25 53.51
N LEU A 1100 -46.66 -57.99 53.55
CA LEU A 1100 -46.66 -59.43 53.30
C LEU A 1100 -47.58 -60.17 54.28
N ARG A 1101 -47.47 -59.89 55.59
CA ARG A 1101 -48.35 -60.49 56.62
C ARG A 1101 -49.82 -60.13 56.40
N LYS A 1102 -50.13 -58.87 56.08
CA LYS A 1102 -51.51 -58.45 55.77
C LYS A 1102 -52.06 -59.13 54.53
N LEU A 1103 -51.25 -59.28 53.48
CA LEU A 1103 -51.62 -60.03 52.26
C LEU A 1103 -51.95 -61.47 52.61
N ILE A 1104 -51.06 -62.14 53.36
CA ILE A 1104 -51.24 -63.53 53.77
C ILE A 1104 -52.47 -63.68 54.65
N GLN A 1105 -52.71 -62.79 55.63
CA GLN A 1105 -53.90 -62.80 56.50
C GLN A 1105 -55.19 -62.67 55.68
N ALA A 1106 -55.23 -61.76 54.70
CA ALA A 1106 -56.39 -61.54 53.84
C ALA A 1106 -56.64 -62.66 52.82
N MET A 1107 -55.61 -63.45 52.47
CA MET A 1107 -55.71 -64.49 51.45
C MET A 1107 -56.51 -65.70 51.94
N ASN A 1108 -57.47 -66.20 51.16
CA ASN A 1108 -58.20 -67.43 51.48
C ASN A 1108 -57.35 -68.68 51.14
N THR A 1109 -56.33 -68.94 51.96
CA THR A 1109 -55.35 -70.01 51.72
C THR A 1109 -55.97 -71.42 51.75
N ALA A 1110 -57.09 -71.61 52.44
CA ALA A 1110 -57.80 -72.89 52.45
C ALA A 1110 -58.27 -73.31 51.04
N ALA A 1111 -58.71 -72.36 50.21
CA ALA A 1111 -59.22 -72.60 48.86
C ALA A 1111 -58.15 -72.60 47.76
N LEU A 1112 -56.89 -72.27 48.07
CA LEU A 1112 -55.80 -72.14 47.10
C LEU A 1112 -54.76 -73.25 47.26
N SER A 1113 -54.16 -73.70 46.15
CA SER A 1113 -52.96 -74.55 46.20
C SER A 1113 -51.73 -73.74 46.65
N ALA A 1114 -50.68 -74.41 47.10
CA ALA A 1114 -49.41 -73.77 47.48
C ALA A 1114 -48.83 -72.95 46.32
N GLN A 1115 -48.88 -73.49 45.10
CA GLN A 1115 -48.45 -72.78 43.89
C GLN A 1115 -49.28 -71.50 43.63
N ALA A 1116 -50.60 -71.56 43.82
CA ALA A 1116 -51.46 -70.39 43.65
C ALA A 1116 -51.18 -69.31 44.71
N ILE A 1117 -50.90 -69.72 45.96
CA ILE A 1117 -50.49 -68.81 47.04
C ILE A 1117 -49.15 -68.16 46.69
N ARG A 1118 -48.14 -68.95 46.31
CA ARG A 1118 -46.80 -68.49 45.89
C ARG A 1118 -46.90 -67.45 44.77
N ASN A 1119 -47.65 -67.76 43.72
CA ASN A 1119 -47.82 -66.87 42.57
C ASN A 1119 -48.55 -65.58 42.94
N GLN A 1120 -49.52 -65.61 43.86
CA GLN A 1120 -50.18 -64.40 44.36
C GLN A 1120 -49.25 -63.51 45.17
N ILE A 1121 -48.34 -64.08 45.96
CA ILE A 1121 -47.31 -63.31 46.70
C ILE A 1121 -46.42 -62.56 45.70
N ILE A 1122 -45.85 -63.27 44.71
CA ILE A 1122 -44.98 -62.65 43.69
C ILE A 1122 -45.73 -61.59 42.88
N ALA A 1123 -46.96 -61.88 42.46
CA ALA A 1123 -47.77 -60.93 41.71
C ALA A 1123 -48.10 -59.67 42.54
N ALA A 1124 -48.32 -59.81 43.85
CA ALA A 1124 -48.56 -58.66 44.73
C ALA A 1124 -47.31 -57.78 44.87
N VAL A 1125 -46.13 -58.37 45.01
CA VAL A 1125 -44.85 -57.66 45.10
C VAL A 1125 -44.53 -56.96 43.77
N LYS A 1126 -44.64 -57.65 42.63
CA LYS A 1126 -44.43 -57.04 41.29
C LYS A 1126 -45.43 -55.92 40.96
N ARG A 1127 -46.68 -56.03 41.43
CA ARG A 1127 -47.66 -54.93 41.31
C ARG A 1127 -47.26 -53.74 42.18
N PHE A 1128 -46.76 -53.98 43.39
CA PHE A 1128 -46.27 -52.92 44.27
C PHE A 1128 -45.06 -52.20 43.67
N SER A 1129 -44.11 -52.91 43.05
CA SER A 1129 -42.97 -52.29 42.36
C SER A 1129 -43.35 -51.55 41.06
N GLY A 1130 -44.62 -51.62 40.64
CA GLY A 1130 -45.10 -51.03 39.39
C GLY A 1130 -44.58 -51.73 38.14
N MET A 1131 -44.28 -53.04 38.28
CA MET A 1131 -43.65 -53.91 37.27
C MET A 1131 -42.33 -53.36 36.73
N THR A 1132 -41.54 -52.74 37.61
CA THR A 1132 -40.17 -52.32 37.30
C THR A 1132 -39.21 -53.51 37.34
N ALA A 1133 -37.96 -53.33 36.87
CA ALA A 1133 -36.95 -54.37 36.96
C ALA A 1133 -36.69 -54.70 38.44
N GLN A 1134 -36.58 -55.99 38.73
CA GLN A 1134 -36.45 -56.52 40.08
C GLN A 1134 -35.12 -56.04 40.71
N ASP A 1135 -35.16 -55.56 41.96
CA ASP A 1135 -33.99 -54.98 42.63
C ASP A 1135 -33.07 -56.05 43.26
N ASP A 1136 -33.66 -57.11 43.81
CA ASP A 1136 -32.96 -58.25 44.41
C ASP A 1136 -33.65 -59.58 44.13
N ASP A 1137 -32.96 -60.71 44.31
CA ASP A 1137 -33.50 -62.04 44.03
C ASP A 1137 -34.74 -62.34 44.89
N MET A 1138 -35.76 -62.94 44.28
CA MET A 1138 -37.04 -63.22 44.94
C MET A 1138 -37.27 -64.72 45.02
N THR A 1139 -37.12 -65.28 46.22
CA THR A 1139 -37.45 -66.67 46.49
C THR A 1139 -38.67 -66.78 47.40
N VAL A 1140 -39.63 -67.60 47.00
CA VAL A 1140 -40.85 -67.88 47.77
C VAL A 1140 -41.10 -69.38 47.76
N ILE A 1141 -41.23 -69.98 48.95
CA ILE A 1141 -41.68 -71.35 49.13
C ILE A 1141 -42.93 -71.34 50.00
N VAL A 1142 -43.96 -72.06 49.56
CA VAL A 1142 -45.21 -72.24 50.27
C VAL A 1142 -45.39 -73.72 50.56
N ILE A 1143 -45.68 -74.06 51.81
CA ILE A 1143 -45.96 -75.41 52.29
C ILE A 1143 -47.34 -75.38 52.93
N LYS A 1144 -48.31 -76.05 52.33
CA LYS A 1144 -49.68 -76.17 52.84
C LYS A 1144 -49.91 -77.58 53.34
N VAL A 1145 -50.39 -77.71 54.58
CA VAL A 1145 -50.73 -79.00 55.18
C VAL A 1145 -52.15 -79.38 54.76
N ILE A 1146 -52.29 -80.54 54.12
CA ILE A 1146 -53.58 -81.08 53.64
C ILE A 1146 -54.24 -81.89 54.74
#